data_AF-A0A660WP28-F1
#
_entry.id   AF-A0A660WP28-F1
#
_cell.length_a   1.000
_cell.length_b   1.000
_cell.length_c   1.000
_cell.angle_alpha   90.00
_cell.angle_beta   90.00
_cell.angle_gamma   90.00
#
_symmetry.space_group_name_H-M   'P 1'
#
loop_
_entity.id
_entity.type
_entity.pdbx_description
1 polymer ?
#
loop_
_entity_poly.entity_id
_entity_poly.type
_entity_poly.pdbx_seq_one_letter_code
_entity_poly.pdbx_strand_id
1 'polypeptide(L)'
;LSLYLEYIVLGIAYKYSSLNKKPLNFVTQSNVDRYKEIMKEIEKGKIKIEEPQKIPMVSLTSLIENNLGESQKFIEIIYYGTDENIYNELKSTKINERFVLVFKGPDWNHHSFQAAYRAKHTLFVLLLDKNADENVKRIAYATYKALSETLEKSLLYRSIKSDGGKILLQVALDVEDIEKAKKISEEAIKAGADIIELGTYLIQKEGYRNLEGFVRELKEKYPQIKIYACSKIMDVPQVGVREAAKIGVDYVVVCGAASDSVIEEAIKERERLKEEGYSIKIVVDLVGVTQPLGLAKYKAKHFEKMGVDLILYHIPVVERERGVDFDFDAVREVASVLKIPLFVAGRLNPERAKKAIEAGAKGVIVGGYIINSSNYYQATREILEEIKKAKPTPFKKISYSQIALKTIDILVDNLKEIEKSLEDKEFTDLLEWLVGMKKLSGRNLEKKIASLKKEIADLKKRLIEETDTENKISLIENIISLYERIISLYENKPQEVFIGAGISGLVSRYISNWFNKLGIDTRVVFQGDENIPFDFGTKENDFVVAVTASSTTPSTITYTKTLVDKGAKLILLTTPKAKGKAKENISYFEDKGAKIIYLKGRTKEDWIEKEEIGRFVPLGTLFEYSSLVFILSLIQAVMEGKSSPLRVKEILKEIIKEIEEFKETVKDQEEALKEIIESIVQSIWEGGYIVFLSYGRTFRLSEILGARLFQMKNVKVMFINSPIVADIASPDTVIVATLSGQHKEPLILSQRISKEKEGVNLICISQKDDSHFIRWVKEVMKEKENVKLFKISGSVERNKEVISWFEAQFREKEKTTTPLENLSEINLLTFYHIIAASLMQELGIEEKDLMHTHYELAPLKLKGRVRKPTEKELENFLKYFGNNEVKLAEKTKLNRLSQANITSKRIEILKSLATRAPPKKLLSLKSLSFQALINYLIRHEESHLKGLNEAATQRLDRIYFLKHPVEYFLFLISLRL
;
A
#
# COMPACT_ATOMS: atom_id res chain seq x y z
N LEU A 1 -32.34 0.26 -38.04
CA LEU A 1 -31.45 1.23 -38.73
C LEU A 1 -31.80 2.69 -38.40
N SER A 2 -33.08 3.10 -38.34
CA SER A 2 -33.46 4.46 -37.89
C SER A 2 -33.04 4.78 -36.45
N LEU A 3 -33.15 3.81 -35.53
CA LEU A 3 -32.63 3.94 -34.15
C LEU A 3 -31.11 4.18 -34.11
N TYR A 4 -30.35 3.62 -35.06
CA TYR A 4 -28.89 3.78 -35.10
C TYR A 4 -28.48 5.15 -35.68
N LEU A 5 -29.27 5.68 -36.62
CA LEU A 5 -29.10 7.05 -37.14
C LEU A 5 -29.47 8.11 -36.10
N GLU A 6 -30.46 7.87 -35.24
CA GLU A 6 -30.86 8.79 -34.16
C GLU A 6 -29.82 8.90 -33.03
N TYR A 7 -29.17 7.78 -32.65
CA TYR A 7 -28.05 7.80 -31.70
C TYR A 7 -26.82 8.55 -32.26
N ILE A 8 -26.60 8.48 -33.57
CA ILE A 8 -25.53 9.22 -34.24
C ILE A 8 -25.85 10.72 -34.26
N VAL A 9 -27.09 11.13 -34.50
CA VAL A 9 -27.50 12.55 -34.48
C VAL A 9 -27.41 13.16 -33.08
N LEU A 10 -27.83 12.43 -32.02
CA LEU A 10 -27.68 12.87 -30.63
C LEU A 10 -26.22 12.88 -30.15
N GLY A 11 -25.43 11.89 -30.56
CA GLY A 11 -23.98 11.87 -30.34
C GLY A 11 -23.27 13.01 -31.05
N ILE A 12 -23.70 13.37 -32.27
CA ILE A 12 -23.18 14.52 -33.01
C ILE A 12 -23.59 15.83 -32.32
N ALA A 13 -24.82 16.00 -31.85
CA ALA A 13 -25.27 17.21 -31.15
C ALA A 13 -24.53 17.43 -29.82
N TYR A 14 -24.31 16.37 -29.04
CA TYR A 14 -23.51 16.39 -27.82
C TYR A 14 -22.03 16.70 -28.11
N LYS A 15 -21.46 16.07 -29.15
CA LYS A 15 -20.09 16.32 -29.59
C LYS A 15 -19.92 17.75 -30.14
N TYR A 16 -20.90 18.29 -30.86
CA TYR A 16 -20.91 19.67 -31.38
C TYR A 16 -21.03 20.72 -30.24
N SER A 17 -21.79 20.42 -29.18
CA SER A 17 -21.87 21.26 -27.97
C SER A 17 -20.56 21.23 -27.16
N SER A 18 -19.95 20.05 -27.00
CA SER A 18 -18.68 19.91 -26.28
C SER A 18 -17.49 20.52 -27.05
N LEU A 19 -17.50 20.46 -28.39
CA LEU A 19 -16.44 21.00 -29.24
C LEU A 19 -16.51 22.53 -29.37
N ASN A 20 -17.68 23.16 -29.21
CA ASN A 20 -17.85 24.61 -29.38
C ASN A 20 -17.96 25.41 -28.08
N LYS A 21 -17.82 24.79 -26.90
CA LYS A 21 -17.92 25.46 -25.57
C LYS A 21 -19.08 26.46 -25.45
N LYS A 22 -20.25 26.19 -26.04
CA LYS A 22 -21.45 27.01 -25.82
C LYS A 22 -22.51 26.19 -25.08
N PRO A 23 -22.90 26.59 -23.85
CA PRO A 23 -24.02 25.97 -23.16
C PRO A 23 -25.31 26.22 -23.95
N LEU A 24 -26.18 25.20 -24.00
CA LEU A 24 -27.54 25.37 -24.50
C LEU A 24 -28.30 26.33 -23.56
N ASN A 25 -28.39 27.60 -23.94
CA ASN A 25 -29.15 28.61 -23.20
C ASN A 25 -30.61 28.61 -23.68
N PHE A 26 -31.53 28.25 -22.78
CA PHE A 26 -32.99 28.31 -23.02
C PHE A 26 -33.58 29.71 -22.83
N VAL A 27 -32.75 30.69 -22.42
CA VAL A 27 -33.11 32.10 -22.24
C VAL A 27 -32.23 32.94 -23.14
N THR A 28 -32.83 33.85 -23.92
CA THR A 28 -32.08 34.74 -24.80
C THR A 28 -31.37 35.82 -23.98
N GLN A 29 -30.17 36.25 -24.40
CA GLN A 29 -29.39 37.28 -23.69
C GLN A 29 -30.17 38.59 -23.52
N SER A 30 -31.00 38.95 -24.50
CA SER A 30 -31.89 40.12 -24.43
C SER A 30 -32.87 40.07 -23.25
N ASN A 31 -33.41 38.89 -22.93
CA ASN A 31 -34.29 38.72 -21.77
C ASN A 31 -33.52 38.83 -20.44
N VAL A 32 -32.27 38.36 -20.41
CA VAL A 32 -31.38 38.50 -19.24
C VAL A 32 -30.99 39.95 -19.00
N ASP A 33 -30.68 40.69 -20.06
CA ASP A 33 -30.31 42.09 -19.96
C ASP A 33 -31.49 42.96 -19.52
N ARG A 34 -32.69 42.69 -20.05
CA ARG A 34 -33.93 43.33 -19.59
C ARG A 34 -34.24 43.04 -18.12
N TYR A 35 -34.04 41.80 -17.65
CA TYR A 35 -34.18 41.46 -16.23
C TYR A 35 -33.22 42.26 -15.35
N LYS A 36 -31.94 42.32 -15.72
CA LYS A 36 -30.93 43.11 -14.99
C LYS A 36 -31.29 44.59 -14.94
N GLU A 37 -31.85 45.13 -16.02
CA GLU A 37 -32.27 46.53 -16.09
C GLU A 37 -33.45 46.83 -15.15
N ILE A 38 -34.47 45.95 -15.14
CA ILE A 38 -35.61 46.02 -14.20
C ILE A 38 -35.14 45.93 -12.75
N MET A 39 -34.25 44.98 -12.42
CA MET A 39 -33.71 44.83 -11.06
C MET A 39 -32.92 46.08 -10.62
N LYS A 40 -32.19 46.72 -11.54
CA LYS A 40 -31.46 47.97 -11.28
C LYS A 40 -32.41 49.14 -11.01
N GLU A 41 -33.56 49.20 -11.68
CA GLU A 41 -34.57 50.23 -11.48
C GLU A 41 -35.38 49.99 -10.18
N ILE A 42 -35.56 48.73 -9.77
CA ILE A 42 -36.06 48.33 -8.45
C ILE A 42 -35.08 48.75 -7.34
N GLU A 43 -33.78 48.42 -7.45
CA GLU A 43 -32.76 48.81 -6.47
C GLU A 43 -32.62 50.34 -6.32
N LYS A 44 -32.79 51.08 -7.42
CA LYS A 44 -32.82 52.55 -7.41
C LYS A 44 -34.12 53.15 -6.87
N GLY A 45 -35.08 52.31 -6.44
CA GLY A 45 -36.35 52.73 -5.87
C GLY A 45 -37.32 53.36 -6.86
N LYS A 46 -37.07 53.23 -8.18
CA LYS A 46 -37.95 53.77 -9.23
C LYS A 46 -39.12 52.84 -9.56
N ILE A 47 -38.97 51.55 -9.30
CA ILE A 47 -40.04 50.55 -9.40
C ILE A 47 -40.35 50.07 -7.98
N LYS A 48 -41.55 50.37 -7.46
CA LYS A 48 -42.04 49.77 -6.22
C LYS A 48 -42.51 48.34 -6.52
N ILE A 49 -41.92 47.35 -5.86
CA ILE A 49 -42.46 45.99 -5.84
C ILE A 49 -43.72 46.02 -4.99
N GLU A 50 -44.88 45.74 -5.59
CA GLU A 50 -46.14 45.64 -4.86
C GLU A 50 -46.08 44.49 -3.84
N GLU A 51 -46.82 44.64 -2.73
CA GLU A 51 -46.89 43.62 -1.68
C GLU A 51 -47.31 42.25 -2.25
N PRO A 52 -46.80 41.13 -1.68
CA PRO A 52 -47.12 39.80 -2.16
C PRO A 52 -48.63 39.55 -2.13
N GLN A 53 -49.23 39.43 -3.31
CA GLN A 53 -50.66 39.16 -3.46
C GLN A 53 -50.97 37.74 -2.95
N LYS A 54 -51.96 37.62 -2.06
CA LYS A 54 -52.55 36.32 -1.71
C LYS A 54 -53.51 35.92 -2.83
N ILE A 55 -53.03 35.08 -3.74
CA ILE A 55 -53.79 34.61 -4.90
C ILE A 55 -54.38 33.23 -4.58
N PRO A 56 -55.70 33.02 -4.71
CA PRO A 56 -56.30 31.69 -4.66
C PRO A 56 -55.72 30.80 -5.76
N MET A 57 -55.50 29.51 -5.48
CA MET A 57 -54.83 28.59 -6.40
C MET A 57 -55.50 28.50 -7.78
N VAL A 58 -56.83 28.51 -7.83
CA VAL A 58 -57.62 28.52 -9.06
C VAL A 58 -57.32 29.75 -9.94
N SER A 59 -56.97 30.88 -9.32
CA SER A 59 -56.63 32.13 -10.01
C SER A 59 -55.18 32.20 -10.49
N LEU A 60 -54.28 31.34 -9.97
CA LEU A 60 -52.87 31.30 -10.38
C LEU A 60 -52.73 30.81 -11.82
N THR A 61 -53.49 29.79 -12.21
CA THR A 61 -53.50 29.26 -13.58
C THR A 61 -53.92 30.33 -14.59
N SER A 62 -55.04 31.03 -14.32
CA SER A 62 -55.51 32.11 -15.20
C SER A 62 -54.53 33.30 -15.25
N LEU A 63 -53.85 33.61 -14.14
CA LEU A 63 -52.82 34.63 -14.11
C LEU A 63 -51.64 34.26 -15.03
N ILE A 64 -51.21 33.00 -14.98
CA ILE A 64 -50.15 32.48 -15.84
C ILE A 64 -50.58 32.54 -17.31
N GLU A 65 -51.81 32.10 -17.63
CA GLU A 65 -52.36 32.12 -18.99
C GLU A 65 -52.44 33.54 -19.57
N ASN A 66 -52.88 34.52 -18.78
CA ASN A 66 -53.00 35.91 -19.22
C ASN A 66 -51.66 36.62 -19.45
N ASN A 67 -50.56 36.11 -18.88
CA ASN A 67 -49.21 36.68 -19.00
C ASN A 67 -48.29 35.89 -19.94
N LEU A 68 -48.80 34.82 -20.57
CA LEU A 68 -48.09 33.98 -21.52
C LEU A 68 -48.19 34.54 -22.94
N GLY A 69 -47.09 35.03 -23.49
CA GLY A 69 -46.95 35.28 -24.93
C GLY A 69 -46.76 33.98 -25.72
N GLU A 70 -47.14 33.96 -27.00
CA GLU A 70 -47.06 32.76 -27.87
C GLU A 70 -45.67 32.11 -27.90
N SER A 71 -44.61 32.90 -27.77
CA SER A 71 -43.21 32.47 -27.87
C SER A 71 -42.56 32.02 -26.55
N GLN A 72 -43.20 32.25 -25.41
CA GLN A 72 -42.63 31.92 -24.10
C GLN A 72 -42.82 30.43 -23.79
N LYS A 73 -41.73 29.74 -23.45
CA LYS A 73 -41.70 28.28 -23.20
C LYS A 73 -41.39 27.90 -21.75
N PHE A 74 -41.19 28.91 -20.90
CA PHE A 74 -40.72 28.74 -19.52
C PHE A 74 -41.27 29.86 -18.63
N ILE A 75 -41.67 29.50 -17.41
CA ILE A 75 -42.15 30.42 -16.38
C ILE A 75 -41.55 30.03 -15.03
N GLU A 76 -41.06 31.02 -14.30
CA GLU A 76 -40.55 30.85 -12.95
C GLU A 76 -41.58 31.33 -11.93
N ILE A 77 -41.92 30.49 -10.94
CA ILE A 77 -42.88 30.81 -9.88
C ILE A 77 -42.19 30.68 -8.53
N ILE A 78 -42.12 31.80 -7.82
CA ILE A 78 -41.49 31.82 -6.49
C ILE A 78 -42.59 31.68 -5.45
N TYR A 79 -42.65 30.51 -4.84
CA TYR A 79 -43.65 30.17 -3.84
C TYR A 79 -43.06 30.28 -2.42
N TYR A 80 -43.74 31.04 -1.57
CA TYR A 80 -43.39 31.24 -0.17
C TYR A 80 -44.38 30.49 0.73
N GLY A 81 -44.22 29.17 0.86
CA GLY A 81 -45.03 28.35 1.77
C GLY A 81 -44.55 26.90 1.84
N THR A 82 -45.14 26.11 2.74
CA THR A 82 -44.73 24.71 3.02
C THR A 82 -45.73 23.66 2.53
N ASP A 83 -46.77 24.07 1.80
CA ASP A 83 -47.85 23.18 1.38
C ASP A 83 -47.48 22.40 0.11
N GLU A 84 -47.34 21.07 0.23
CA GLU A 84 -47.07 20.20 -0.93
C GLU A 84 -48.25 20.13 -1.91
N ASN A 85 -49.46 20.52 -1.49
CA ASN A 85 -50.65 20.46 -2.34
C ASN A 85 -50.50 21.33 -3.60
N ILE A 86 -49.89 22.52 -3.48
CA ILE A 86 -49.69 23.44 -4.62
C ILE A 86 -48.78 22.84 -5.71
N TYR A 87 -47.74 22.09 -5.30
CA TYR A 87 -46.86 21.40 -6.24
C TYR A 87 -47.61 20.32 -7.02
N ASN A 88 -48.41 19.51 -6.32
CA ASN A 88 -49.18 18.43 -6.93
C ASN A 88 -50.30 18.98 -7.84
N GLU A 89 -50.96 20.06 -7.43
CA GLU A 89 -52.04 20.69 -8.17
C GLU A 89 -51.52 21.35 -9.48
N LEU A 90 -50.43 22.14 -9.42
CA LEU A 90 -49.79 22.72 -10.62
C LEU A 90 -49.31 21.64 -11.60
N LYS A 91 -48.71 20.55 -11.08
CA LYS A 91 -48.24 19.44 -11.91
C LYS A 91 -49.36 18.74 -12.68
N SER A 92 -50.58 18.78 -12.15
CA SER A 92 -51.76 18.17 -12.76
C SER A 92 -52.57 19.11 -13.67
N THR A 93 -52.28 20.41 -13.62
CA THR A 93 -53.00 21.43 -14.40
C THR A 93 -52.43 21.53 -15.81
N LYS A 94 -53.30 21.72 -16.81
CA LYS A 94 -52.90 22.11 -18.17
C LYS A 94 -53.07 23.61 -18.32
N ILE A 95 -52.12 24.27 -18.97
CA ILE A 95 -52.12 25.72 -19.19
C ILE A 95 -52.09 25.94 -20.69
N ASN A 96 -53.16 26.51 -21.27
CA ASN A 96 -53.29 26.78 -22.71
C ASN A 96 -52.92 25.57 -23.62
N GLU A 97 -53.47 24.39 -23.31
CA GLU A 97 -53.16 23.07 -23.93
C GLU A 97 -51.71 22.59 -23.88
N ARG A 98 -50.81 23.32 -23.19
CA ARG A 98 -49.41 22.92 -22.98
C ARG A 98 -49.26 22.01 -21.77
N PHE A 99 -48.36 21.03 -21.86
CA PHE A 99 -48.00 20.18 -20.73
C PHE A 99 -47.15 20.97 -19.74
N VAL A 100 -47.49 20.85 -18.45
CA VAL A 100 -46.85 21.57 -17.36
C VAL A 100 -45.91 20.63 -16.60
N LEU A 101 -44.61 20.95 -16.61
CA LEU A 101 -43.63 20.25 -15.79
C LEU A 101 -43.14 21.17 -14.67
N VAL A 102 -43.36 20.74 -13.43
CA VAL A 102 -43.03 21.53 -12.23
C VAL A 102 -41.87 20.87 -11.49
N PHE A 103 -40.84 21.66 -11.18
CA PHE A 103 -39.64 21.20 -10.51
C PHE A 103 -39.38 22.06 -9.26
N LYS A 104 -39.04 21.40 -8.15
CA LYS A 104 -38.57 22.06 -6.92
C LYS A 104 -37.04 22.11 -6.96
N GLY A 105 -36.45 23.29 -6.84
CA GLY A 105 -34.99 23.38 -6.77
C GLY A 105 -34.48 24.80 -6.56
N PRO A 106 -33.29 24.95 -5.96
CA PRO A 106 -32.64 26.25 -5.85
C PRO A 106 -31.86 26.66 -7.11
N ASP A 107 -31.67 25.78 -8.09
CA ASP A 107 -30.60 25.96 -9.07
C ASP A 107 -30.87 25.26 -10.42
N TRP A 108 -31.74 25.83 -11.25
CA TRP A 108 -31.85 25.43 -12.67
C TRP A 108 -31.30 26.47 -13.64
N ASN A 109 -31.05 27.68 -13.17
CA ASN A 109 -30.58 28.79 -13.98
C ASN A 109 -29.65 29.64 -13.13
N HIS A 110 -28.42 29.85 -13.62
CA HIS A 110 -27.36 30.63 -12.98
C HIS A 110 -27.76 32.11 -12.71
N HIS A 111 -28.93 32.57 -13.18
CA HIS A 111 -29.49 33.91 -13.00
C HIS A 111 -30.69 34.00 -12.03
N SER A 112 -31.20 32.90 -11.47
CA SER A 112 -32.33 32.91 -10.51
C SER A 112 -31.93 33.26 -9.06
N PHE A 113 -30.67 33.64 -8.84
CA PHE A 113 -30.07 33.79 -7.51
C PHE A 113 -30.65 34.94 -6.68
N GLN A 114 -31.17 36.00 -7.30
CA GLN A 114 -31.56 37.21 -6.56
C GLN A 114 -32.97 37.16 -5.96
N ALA A 115 -33.85 36.28 -6.43
CA ALA A 115 -35.20 36.17 -5.90
C ALA A 115 -35.35 35.03 -4.86
N ALA A 116 -34.40 34.09 -4.82
CA ALA A 116 -34.44 32.93 -3.94
C ALA A 116 -33.70 33.10 -2.59
N TYR A 117 -33.09 34.27 -2.31
CA TYR A 117 -32.27 34.47 -1.10
C TYR A 117 -33.06 34.36 0.23
N ARG A 118 -34.40 34.26 0.20
CA ARG A 118 -35.23 34.03 1.39
C ARG A 118 -36.32 32.94 1.25
N ALA A 119 -36.42 32.22 0.12
CA ALA A 119 -37.50 31.26 -0.12
C ALA A 119 -36.97 29.81 -0.15
N LYS A 120 -37.41 28.95 0.79
CA LYS A 120 -36.98 27.54 0.85
C LYS A 120 -37.61 26.64 -0.24
N HIS A 121 -38.52 27.14 -1.08
CA HIS A 121 -39.34 26.33 -2.01
C HIS A 121 -39.67 27.01 -3.36
N THR A 122 -38.65 27.35 -4.16
CA THR A 122 -38.86 27.84 -5.55
C THR A 122 -39.41 26.74 -6.46
N LEU A 123 -40.41 27.06 -7.28
CA LEU A 123 -41.02 26.17 -8.28
C LEU A 123 -40.72 26.67 -9.70
N PHE A 124 -40.09 25.81 -10.50
CA PHE A 124 -39.88 26.09 -11.92
C PHE A 124 -40.95 25.39 -12.74
N VAL A 125 -41.58 26.13 -13.66
CA VAL A 125 -42.68 25.63 -14.50
C VAL A 125 -42.29 25.71 -15.96
N LEU A 126 -42.10 24.55 -16.59
CA LEU A 126 -41.88 24.42 -18.03
C LEU A 126 -43.20 24.13 -18.74
N LEU A 127 -43.43 24.86 -19.82
CA LEU A 127 -44.64 24.74 -20.64
C LEU A 127 -44.27 24.21 -22.01
N LEU A 128 -44.62 22.94 -22.24
CA LEU A 128 -44.26 22.21 -23.44
C LEU A 128 -45.44 22.18 -24.41
N ASP A 129 -45.15 22.44 -25.69
CA ASP A 129 -46.13 22.37 -26.77
C ASP A 129 -46.77 20.97 -26.89
N LYS A 130 -48.01 20.90 -27.36
CA LYS A 130 -48.77 19.66 -27.61
C LYS A 130 -48.06 18.66 -28.52
N ASN A 131 -47.11 19.12 -29.35
CA ASN A 131 -46.33 18.26 -30.25
C ASN A 131 -45.02 17.70 -29.64
N ALA A 132 -44.76 17.88 -28.34
CA ALA A 132 -43.52 17.44 -27.67
C ALA A 132 -43.43 15.91 -27.38
N ASP A 133 -44.35 15.12 -27.91
CA ASP A 133 -44.88 13.94 -27.22
C ASP A 133 -44.10 12.60 -27.37
N GLU A 134 -42.86 12.59 -27.85
CA GLU A 134 -42.08 11.33 -27.83
C GLU A 134 -40.60 11.52 -27.47
N ASN A 135 -39.98 12.59 -27.96
CA ASN A 135 -38.58 12.87 -27.65
C ASN A 135 -38.39 13.51 -26.26
N VAL A 136 -39.36 14.25 -25.73
CA VAL A 136 -39.25 14.85 -24.39
C VAL A 136 -39.52 13.83 -23.28
N LYS A 137 -40.40 12.84 -23.50
CA LYS A 137 -40.57 11.69 -22.58
C LYS A 137 -39.26 10.89 -22.43
N ARG A 138 -38.49 10.74 -23.51
CA ARG A 138 -37.18 10.06 -23.50
C ARG A 138 -36.08 10.89 -22.85
N ILE A 139 -36.07 12.21 -23.07
CA ILE A 139 -35.14 13.15 -22.39
C ILE A 139 -35.46 13.25 -20.89
N ALA A 140 -36.74 13.29 -20.51
CA ALA A 140 -37.17 13.29 -19.11
C ALA A 140 -36.86 11.97 -18.41
N TYR A 141 -36.96 10.83 -19.11
CA TYR A 141 -36.56 9.53 -18.59
C TYR A 141 -35.03 9.38 -18.47
N ALA A 142 -34.26 9.89 -19.43
CA ALA A 142 -32.79 9.90 -19.36
C ALA A 142 -32.28 10.87 -18.29
N THR A 143 -32.95 12.02 -18.11
CA THR A 143 -32.67 12.98 -17.04
C THR A 143 -33.11 12.43 -15.68
N TYR A 144 -34.24 11.71 -15.60
CA TYR A 144 -34.66 10.95 -14.41
C TYR A 144 -33.64 9.86 -14.07
N LYS A 145 -33.06 9.18 -15.07
CA LYS A 145 -32.06 8.12 -14.85
C LYS A 145 -30.71 8.68 -14.40
N ALA A 146 -30.24 9.77 -15.01
CA ALA A 146 -29.03 10.49 -14.62
C ALA A 146 -29.19 11.20 -13.26
N LEU A 147 -30.38 11.76 -12.98
CA LEU A 147 -30.71 12.29 -11.67
C LEU A 147 -30.93 11.16 -10.66
N SER A 148 -31.45 9.98 -11.03
CA SER A 148 -31.64 8.85 -10.11
C SER A 148 -30.33 8.21 -9.70
N GLU A 149 -29.30 8.20 -10.55
CA GLU A 149 -27.94 7.77 -10.15
C GLU A 149 -27.29 8.77 -9.17
N THR A 150 -27.69 10.04 -9.22
CA THR A 150 -27.24 11.08 -8.29
C THR A 150 -28.14 11.17 -7.04
N LEU A 151 -29.43 10.90 -7.20
CA LEU A 151 -30.45 10.81 -6.15
C LEU A 151 -30.31 9.51 -5.38
N GLU A 152 -29.81 8.43 -5.93
CA GLU A 152 -29.54 7.20 -5.17
C GLU A 152 -28.54 7.48 -4.06
N LYS A 153 -27.57 8.40 -4.21
CA LYS A 153 -26.70 8.80 -3.08
C LYS A 153 -27.42 9.61 -1.99
N SER A 154 -28.49 10.34 -2.31
CA SER A 154 -29.28 11.12 -1.32
C SER A 154 -30.54 10.40 -0.81
N LEU A 155 -31.07 9.47 -1.60
CA LEU A 155 -32.13 8.53 -1.29
C LEU A 155 -31.59 7.34 -0.51
N LEU A 156 -30.34 6.94 -0.65
CA LEU A 156 -29.73 5.98 0.31
C LEU A 156 -29.65 6.60 1.71
N TYR A 157 -29.45 7.93 1.79
CA TYR A 157 -29.49 8.66 3.07
C TYR A 157 -30.91 8.89 3.60
N ARG A 158 -31.95 8.81 2.74
CA ARG A 158 -33.37 8.87 3.14
C ARG A 158 -34.05 7.49 3.26
N SER A 159 -33.56 6.44 2.62
CA SER A 159 -34.07 5.06 2.71
C SER A 159 -33.53 4.34 3.94
N ILE A 160 -32.40 4.78 4.49
CA ILE A 160 -32.00 4.44 5.87
C ILE A 160 -33.06 4.91 6.90
N LYS A 161 -33.97 5.83 6.52
CA LYS A 161 -35.13 6.24 7.34
C LYS A 161 -36.46 5.55 6.98
N SER A 162 -36.58 4.79 5.89
CA SER A 162 -37.89 4.22 5.50
C SER A 162 -38.33 3.01 6.33
N ASP A 163 -37.44 2.44 7.15
CA ASP A 163 -37.80 1.46 8.21
C ASP A 163 -37.89 2.10 9.61
N GLY A 164 -37.86 3.44 9.68
CA GLY A 164 -38.06 4.20 10.93
C GLY A 164 -36.95 4.06 11.99
N GLY A 165 -35.78 3.52 11.65
CA GLY A 165 -34.70 3.30 12.63
C GLY A 165 -35.07 2.31 13.73
N LYS A 166 -36.04 1.42 13.47
CA LYS A 166 -36.48 0.39 14.42
C LYS A 166 -35.37 -0.66 14.60
N ILE A 167 -35.00 -0.91 15.86
CA ILE A 167 -34.12 -2.01 16.25
C ILE A 167 -34.94 -3.31 16.20
N LEU A 168 -34.40 -4.35 15.57
CA LEU A 168 -35.11 -5.61 15.35
C LEU A 168 -34.66 -6.71 16.32
N LEU A 169 -35.62 -7.46 16.85
CA LEU A 169 -35.35 -8.71 17.58
C LEU A 169 -35.71 -9.92 16.71
N GLN A 170 -34.70 -10.76 16.46
CA GLN A 170 -34.84 -12.07 15.84
C GLN A 170 -34.72 -13.17 16.90
N VAL A 171 -35.69 -14.09 16.92
CA VAL A 171 -35.70 -15.24 17.84
C VAL A 171 -35.29 -16.51 17.09
N ALA A 172 -34.17 -17.11 17.50
CA ALA A 172 -33.61 -18.31 16.87
C ALA A 172 -34.18 -19.58 17.50
N LEU A 173 -34.87 -20.38 16.69
CA LEU A 173 -35.49 -21.65 17.10
C LEU A 173 -34.53 -22.83 16.87
N ASP A 174 -33.45 -22.86 17.64
CA ASP A 174 -32.50 -23.99 17.68
C ASP A 174 -33.09 -25.16 18.51
N VAL A 175 -34.25 -25.64 18.10
CA VAL A 175 -34.96 -26.78 18.69
C VAL A 175 -35.15 -27.86 17.63
N GLU A 176 -35.34 -29.09 18.08
CA GLU A 176 -35.52 -30.23 17.18
C GLU A 176 -36.98 -30.65 16.98
N ASP A 177 -37.94 -29.95 17.56
CA ASP A 177 -39.35 -30.34 17.58
C ASP A 177 -40.21 -29.17 17.06
N ILE A 178 -41.00 -29.43 16.01
CA ILE A 178 -41.84 -28.41 15.36
C ILE A 178 -42.90 -27.87 16.31
N GLU A 179 -43.51 -28.70 17.16
CA GLU A 179 -44.58 -28.25 18.08
C GLU A 179 -44.01 -27.34 19.18
N LYS A 180 -42.81 -27.66 19.68
CA LYS A 180 -42.06 -26.76 20.56
C LYS A 180 -41.69 -25.46 19.83
N ALA A 181 -41.25 -25.53 18.58
CA ALA A 181 -40.92 -24.36 17.77
C ALA A 181 -42.14 -23.45 17.56
N LYS A 182 -43.33 -24.02 17.30
CA LYS A 182 -44.61 -23.31 17.22
C LYS A 182 -44.95 -22.59 18.50
N LYS A 183 -44.89 -23.29 19.64
CA LYS A 183 -45.18 -22.70 20.96
C LYS A 183 -44.27 -21.51 21.26
N ILE A 184 -42.96 -21.66 21.06
CA ILE A 184 -41.98 -20.58 21.28
C ILE A 184 -42.27 -19.39 20.36
N SER A 185 -42.54 -19.65 19.08
CA SER A 185 -42.84 -18.60 18.09
C SER A 185 -44.06 -17.78 18.50
N GLU A 186 -45.16 -18.42 18.89
CA GLU A 186 -46.36 -17.69 19.30
C GLU A 186 -46.12 -16.77 20.50
N GLU A 187 -45.43 -17.27 21.52
CA GLU A 187 -45.12 -16.48 22.72
C GLU A 187 -44.16 -15.34 22.40
N ALA A 188 -43.13 -15.58 21.58
CA ALA A 188 -42.17 -14.57 21.14
C ALA A 188 -42.83 -13.46 20.30
N ILE A 189 -43.71 -13.84 19.35
CA ILE A 189 -44.46 -12.88 18.51
C ILE A 189 -45.38 -12.03 19.39
N LYS A 190 -46.12 -12.64 20.32
CA LYS A 190 -46.98 -11.92 21.28
C LYS A 190 -46.17 -10.95 22.15
N ALA A 191 -44.93 -11.31 22.51
CA ALA A 191 -44.05 -10.43 23.28
C ALA A 191 -43.53 -9.24 22.46
N GLY A 192 -43.44 -9.41 21.13
CA GLY A 192 -43.09 -8.36 20.17
C GLY A 192 -41.84 -8.64 19.35
N ALA A 193 -41.47 -9.92 19.15
CA ALA A 193 -40.41 -10.29 18.21
C ALA A 193 -40.75 -9.86 16.78
N ASP A 194 -39.74 -9.43 16.03
CA ASP A 194 -39.90 -8.95 14.65
C ASP A 194 -39.65 -10.04 13.61
N ILE A 195 -38.78 -11.00 13.96
CA ILE A 195 -38.33 -12.06 13.06
C ILE A 195 -38.30 -13.38 13.82
N ILE A 196 -38.85 -14.43 13.21
CA ILE A 196 -38.71 -15.81 13.67
C ILE A 196 -37.72 -16.53 12.77
N GLU A 197 -36.65 -17.05 13.37
CA GLU A 197 -35.63 -17.83 12.68
C GLU A 197 -35.90 -19.33 12.84
N LEU A 198 -36.05 -19.99 11.69
CA LEU A 198 -35.91 -21.43 11.55
C LEU A 198 -34.43 -21.76 11.77
N GLY A 199 -34.11 -22.22 12.99
CA GLY A 199 -32.74 -22.50 13.41
C GLY A 199 -32.11 -23.62 12.58
N THR A 200 -30.78 -23.67 12.59
CA THR A 200 -30.04 -24.65 11.77
C THR A 200 -30.43 -26.09 12.11
N TYR A 201 -30.60 -26.42 13.41
CA TYR A 201 -31.02 -27.75 13.83
C TYR A 201 -32.43 -28.13 13.36
N LEU A 202 -33.37 -27.18 13.42
CA LEU A 202 -34.76 -27.41 13.00
C LEU A 202 -34.81 -27.70 11.49
N ILE A 203 -34.12 -26.90 10.67
CA ILE A 203 -34.04 -27.09 9.22
C ILE A 203 -33.36 -28.43 8.89
N GLN A 204 -32.25 -28.76 9.56
CA GLN A 204 -31.51 -29.99 9.30
C GLN A 204 -32.33 -31.25 9.62
N LYS A 205 -33.14 -31.21 10.67
CA LYS A 205 -33.95 -32.36 11.09
C LYS A 205 -35.22 -32.53 10.25
N GLU A 206 -35.93 -31.44 10.01
CA GLU A 206 -37.27 -31.50 9.38
C GLU A 206 -37.22 -31.32 7.86
N GLY A 207 -36.25 -30.57 7.36
CA GLY A 207 -36.21 -30.11 5.97
C GLY A 207 -37.30 -29.07 5.65
N TYR A 208 -37.10 -28.31 4.56
CA TYR A 208 -38.02 -27.22 4.20
C TYR A 208 -39.45 -27.69 3.93
N ARG A 209 -39.62 -28.86 3.30
CA ARG A 209 -40.95 -29.39 2.94
C ARG A 209 -41.85 -29.57 4.16
N ASN A 210 -41.33 -30.11 5.26
CA ASN A 210 -42.12 -30.31 6.48
C ASN A 210 -42.39 -28.99 7.22
N LEU A 211 -41.53 -27.99 7.03
CA LEU A 211 -41.67 -26.66 7.64
C LEU A 211 -42.65 -25.76 6.87
N GLU A 212 -43.06 -26.09 5.65
CA GLU A 212 -43.99 -25.28 4.85
C GLU A 212 -45.31 -25.00 5.57
N GLY A 213 -45.91 -26.03 6.18
CA GLY A 213 -47.16 -25.88 6.94
C GLY A 213 -47.00 -24.94 8.13
N PHE A 214 -45.87 -25.05 8.84
CA PHE A 214 -45.54 -24.17 9.98
C PHE A 214 -45.33 -22.72 9.53
N VAL A 215 -44.58 -22.49 8.45
CA VAL A 215 -44.35 -21.14 7.92
C VAL A 215 -45.66 -20.51 7.44
N ARG A 216 -46.49 -21.27 6.73
CA ARG A 216 -47.81 -20.81 6.27
C ARG A 216 -48.69 -20.42 7.44
N GLU A 217 -48.78 -21.26 8.47
CA GLU A 217 -49.55 -21.00 9.69
C GLU A 217 -49.10 -19.69 10.36
N LEU A 218 -47.79 -19.46 10.50
CA LEU A 218 -47.25 -18.22 11.06
C LEU A 218 -47.61 -17.00 10.21
N LYS A 219 -47.51 -17.08 8.88
CA LYS A 219 -47.83 -15.96 7.98
C LYS A 219 -49.32 -15.65 7.91
N GLU A 220 -50.19 -16.66 7.98
CA GLU A 220 -51.64 -16.47 8.05
C GLU A 220 -52.06 -15.80 9.36
N LYS A 221 -51.51 -16.26 10.49
CA LYS A 221 -51.85 -15.74 11.82
C LYS A 221 -51.19 -14.39 12.13
N TYR A 222 -50.00 -14.16 11.60
CA TYR A 222 -49.19 -12.97 11.85
C TYR A 222 -48.59 -12.42 10.54
N PRO A 223 -49.37 -11.78 9.65
CA PRO A 223 -48.91 -11.36 8.31
C PRO A 223 -47.69 -10.43 8.30
N GLN A 224 -47.46 -9.70 9.40
CA GLN A 224 -46.34 -8.80 9.57
C GLN A 224 -45.02 -9.49 9.99
N ILE A 225 -45.07 -10.74 10.46
CA ILE A 225 -43.87 -11.43 10.95
C ILE A 225 -42.96 -11.80 9.78
N LYS A 226 -41.65 -11.62 9.97
CA LYS A 226 -40.65 -12.07 9.00
C LYS A 226 -40.11 -13.43 9.39
N ILE A 227 -39.90 -14.27 8.38
CA ILE A 227 -39.35 -15.60 8.56
C ILE A 227 -37.92 -15.64 8.02
N TYR A 228 -37.01 -16.16 8.83
CA TYR A 228 -35.58 -16.25 8.53
C TYR A 228 -35.16 -17.72 8.53
N ALA A 229 -34.43 -18.16 7.51
CA ALA A 229 -33.89 -19.52 7.44
C ALA A 229 -32.37 -19.51 7.65
N CYS A 230 -31.92 -20.10 8.76
CA CYS A 230 -30.51 -20.23 9.09
C CYS A 230 -29.88 -21.46 8.40
N SER A 231 -29.93 -21.43 7.07
CA SER A 231 -29.61 -22.55 6.19
C SER A 231 -28.12 -22.84 6.09
N LYS A 232 -27.27 -21.84 6.39
CA LYS A 232 -25.81 -21.90 6.33
C LYS A 232 -25.29 -22.54 5.04
N ILE A 233 -25.81 -22.05 3.91
CA ILE A 233 -25.44 -22.54 2.57
C ILE A 233 -23.95 -22.27 2.32
N MET A 234 -23.22 -23.30 1.88
CA MET A 234 -21.77 -23.22 1.63
C MET A 234 -21.36 -23.57 0.20
N ASP A 235 -22.14 -24.39 -0.52
CA ASP A 235 -21.74 -24.95 -1.82
C ASP A 235 -22.74 -24.64 -2.94
N VAL A 236 -23.97 -25.17 -2.87
CA VAL A 236 -24.98 -25.04 -3.94
C VAL A 236 -26.12 -24.09 -3.52
N PRO A 237 -25.98 -22.77 -3.74
CA PRO A 237 -26.93 -21.79 -3.26
C PRO A 237 -28.25 -21.81 -4.01
N GLN A 238 -28.26 -22.19 -5.28
CA GLN A 238 -29.47 -22.15 -6.10
C GLN A 238 -30.57 -23.03 -5.49
N VAL A 239 -30.19 -24.22 -5.01
CA VAL A 239 -31.12 -25.17 -4.38
C VAL A 239 -31.61 -24.61 -3.04
N GLY A 240 -30.69 -24.20 -2.16
CA GLY A 240 -31.05 -23.74 -0.81
C GLY A 240 -31.91 -22.48 -0.81
N VAL A 241 -31.58 -21.50 -1.66
CA VAL A 241 -32.33 -20.24 -1.80
C VAL A 241 -33.72 -20.50 -2.37
N ARG A 242 -33.83 -21.35 -3.41
CA ARG A 242 -35.12 -21.68 -4.03
C ARG A 242 -36.05 -22.44 -3.10
N GLU A 243 -35.55 -23.43 -2.37
CA GLU A 243 -36.38 -24.20 -1.43
C GLU A 243 -36.86 -23.34 -0.25
N ALA A 244 -36.02 -22.44 0.25
CA ALA A 244 -36.44 -21.46 1.26
C ALA A 244 -37.53 -20.50 0.71
N ALA A 245 -37.35 -19.99 -0.51
CA ALA A 245 -38.31 -19.08 -1.13
C ALA A 245 -39.69 -19.71 -1.35
N LYS A 246 -39.73 -20.98 -1.79
CA LYS A 246 -40.98 -21.72 -2.05
C LYS A 246 -41.87 -21.85 -0.83
N ILE A 247 -41.28 -22.05 0.35
CA ILE A 247 -42.06 -22.18 1.59
C ILE A 247 -42.40 -20.82 2.22
N GLY A 248 -42.06 -19.71 1.55
CA GLY A 248 -42.40 -18.36 1.98
C GLY A 248 -41.44 -17.75 2.99
N VAL A 249 -40.16 -18.15 3.05
CA VAL A 249 -39.15 -17.49 3.89
C VAL A 249 -38.79 -16.10 3.33
N ASP A 250 -38.57 -15.11 4.21
CA ASP A 250 -38.18 -13.75 3.83
C ASP A 250 -36.65 -13.55 3.73
N TYR A 251 -35.86 -14.26 4.55
CA TYR A 251 -34.39 -14.16 4.61
C TYR A 251 -33.73 -15.54 4.59
N VAL A 252 -32.67 -15.72 3.80
CA VAL A 252 -31.91 -16.98 3.73
C VAL A 252 -30.40 -16.75 3.91
N VAL A 253 -29.75 -17.63 4.67
CA VAL A 253 -28.33 -17.48 5.04
C VAL A 253 -27.38 -18.25 4.14
N VAL A 254 -26.35 -17.54 3.67
CA VAL A 254 -25.15 -18.06 3.00
C VAL A 254 -23.93 -17.78 3.88
N CYS A 255 -22.99 -18.72 3.96
CA CYS A 255 -21.77 -18.54 4.74
C CYS A 255 -20.77 -17.62 4.03
N GLY A 256 -20.27 -16.60 4.72
CA GLY A 256 -19.24 -15.67 4.22
C GLY A 256 -17.85 -16.30 4.09
N ALA A 257 -17.65 -17.49 4.66
CA ALA A 257 -16.48 -18.32 4.44
C ALA A 257 -16.52 -19.10 3.10
N ALA A 258 -17.66 -19.11 2.39
CA ALA A 258 -17.76 -19.69 1.06
C ALA A 258 -16.95 -18.88 0.02
N SER A 259 -16.72 -19.45 -1.16
CA SER A 259 -16.11 -18.70 -2.26
C SER A 259 -17.07 -17.60 -2.76
N ASP A 260 -16.52 -16.49 -3.24
CA ASP A 260 -17.32 -15.38 -3.74
C ASP A 260 -18.30 -15.82 -4.84
N SER A 261 -17.92 -16.81 -5.67
CA SER A 261 -18.80 -17.41 -6.68
C SER A 261 -20.10 -18.01 -6.12
N VAL A 262 -20.06 -18.59 -4.90
CA VAL A 262 -21.26 -19.11 -4.23
C VAL A 262 -22.19 -17.97 -3.85
N ILE A 263 -21.65 -16.86 -3.34
CA ILE A 263 -22.45 -15.70 -2.95
C ILE A 263 -23.04 -15.02 -4.20
N GLU A 264 -22.26 -14.88 -5.28
CA GLU A 264 -22.76 -14.37 -6.57
C GLU A 264 -23.92 -15.21 -7.12
N GLU A 265 -23.79 -16.54 -7.10
CA GLU A 265 -24.85 -17.43 -7.57
C GLU A 265 -26.10 -17.37 -6.67
N ALA A 266 -25.95 -17.18 -5.37
CA ALA A 266 -27.09 -16.94 -4.47
C ALA A 266 -27.85 -15.66 -4.84
N ILE A 267 -27.12 -14.59 -5.17
CA ILE A 267 -27.71 -13.30 -5.57
C ILE A 267 -28.40 -13.42 -6.93
N LYS A 268 -27.79 -14.11 -7.91
CA LYS A 268 -28.43 -14.39 -9.20
C LYS A 268 -29.71 -15.21 -9.04
N GLU A 269 -29.69 -16.22 -8.17
CA GLU A 269 -30.88 -17.01 -7.91
C GLU A 269 -31.99 -16.19 -7.25
N ARG A 270 -31.66 -15.30 -6.30
CA ARG A 270 -32.61 -14.33 -5.74
C ARG A 270 -33.29 -13.50 -6.84
N GLU A 271 -32.53 -12.98 -7.80
CA GLU A 271 -33.10 -12.19 -8.90
C GLU A 271 -34.01 -13.02 -9.81
N ARG A 272 -33.63 -14.27 -10.14
CA ARG A 272 -34.51 -15.17 -10.91
C ARG A 272 -35.83 -15.45 -10.17
N LEU A 273 -35.74 -15.75 -8.88
CA LEU A 273 -36.92 -16.03 -8.05
C LEU A 273 -37.84 -14.80 -7.94
N LYS A 274 -37.27 -13.60 -7.99
CA LYS A 274 -38.04 -12.34 -8.05
C LYS A 274 -38.86 -12.23 -9.33
N GLU A 275 -38.34 -12.65 -10.47
CA GLU A 275 -39.09 -12.73 -11.73
C GLU A 275 -40.21 -13.78 -11.67
N GLU A 276 -39.99 -14.87 -10.92
CA GLU A 276 -40.99 -15.90 -10.64
C GLU A 276 -42.04 -15.49 -9.58
N GLY A 277 -41.97 -14.27 -9.03
CA GLY A 277 -42.93 -13.74 -8.06
C GLY A 277 -42.61 -14.02 -6.59
N TYR A 278 -41.46 -14.64 -6.29
CA TYR A 278 -40.99 -14.82 -4.92
C TYR A 278 -40.23 -13.57 -4.42
N SER A 279 -40.27 -13.34 -3.12
CA SER A 279 -39.51 -12.25 -2.48
C SER A 279 -38.66 -12.84 -1.36
N ILE A 280 -37.34 -12.87 -1.57
CA ILE A 280 -36.37 -13.40 -0.61
C ILE A 280 -35.15 -12.50 -0.56
N LYS A 281 -34.53 -12.35 0.61
CA LYS A 281 -33.31 -11.58 0.84
C LYS A 281 -32.15 -12.49 1.20
N ILE A 282 -30.95 -12.17 0.69
CA ILE A 282 -29.72 -12.90 0.98
C ILE A 282 -29.03 -12.30 2.21
N VAL A 283 -28.73 -13.15 3.17
CA VAL A 283 -27.96 -12.83 4.36
C VAL A 283 -26.61 -13.52 4.27
N VAL A 284 -25.51 -12.79 4.49
CA VAL A 284 -24.18 -13.40 4.60
C VAL A 284 -23.72 -13.46 6.06
N ASP A 285 -23.52 -14.69 6.55
CA ASP A 285 -23.01 -14.99 7.89
C ASP A 285 -21.48 -14.94 7.91
N LEU A 286 -20.89 -13.99 8.63
CA LEU A 286 -19.45 -13.84 8.80
C LEU A 286 -18.81 -14.91 9.72
N VAL A 287 -19.56 -15.94 10.10
CA VAL A 287 -19.03 -17.12 10.81
C VAL A 287 -17.75 -17.65 10.14
N GLY A 288 -16.69 -17.78 10.93
CA GLY A 288 -15.37 -18.22 10.45
C GLY A 288 -14.54 -17.14 9.72
N VAL A 289 -15.06 -15.91 9.56
CA VAL A 289 -14.35 -14.76 8.98
C VAL A 289 -14.43 -13.50 9.85
N THR A 290 -14.80 -13.64 11.13
CA THR A 290 -14.86 -12.55 12.12
C THR A 290 -13.49 -12.10 12.63
N GLN A 291 -12.44 -12.92 12.43
CA GLN A 291 -11.07 -12.63 12.86
C GLN A 291 -10.04 -12.95 11.74
N PRO A 292 -9.00 -12.11 11.57
CA PRO A 292 -8.77 -10.83 12.25
C PRO A 292 -9.84 -9.78 11.88
N LEU A 293 -10.09 -8.79 12.74
CA LEU A 293 -11.14 -7.77 12.55
C LEU A 293 -11.08 -7.09 11.18
N GLY A 294 -9.88 -6.81 10.66
CA GLY A 294 -9.71 -6.25 9.32
C GLY A 294 -10.33 -7.11 8.21
N LEU A 295 -10.25 -8.44 8.32
CA LEU A 295 -10.86 -9.37 7.36
C LEU A 295 -12.38 -9.28 7.41
N ALA A 296 -12.94 -9.21 8.62
CA ALA A 296 -14.38 -9.09 8.83
C ALA A 296 -14.91 -7.79 8.20
N LYS A 297 -14.23 -6.65 8.42
CA LYS A 297 -14.57 -5.36 7.80
C LYS A 297 -14.51 -5.42 6.28
N TYR A 298 -13.43 -5.99 5.74
CA TYR A 298 -13.24 -6.13 4.30
C TYR A 298 -14.34 -6.99 3.69
N LYS A 299 -14.56 -8.20 4.21
CA LYS A 299 -15.57 -9.15 3.70
C LYS A 299 -16.97 -8.57 3.80
N ALA A 300 -17.32 -7.91 4.91
CA ALA A 300 -18.60 -7.24 5.07
C ALA A 300 -18.85 -6.19 3.95
N LYS A 301 -17.87 -5.31 3.71
CA LYS A 301 -17.95 -4.29 2.65
C LYS A 301 -17.93 -4.89 1.24
N HIS A 302 -17.18 -5.98 1.05
CA HIS A 302 -17.13 -6.70 -0.22
C HIS A 302 -18.48 -7.33 -0.56
N PHE A 303 -19.09 -8.03 0.39
CA PHE A 303 -20.40 -8.65 0.23
C PHE A 303 -21.51 -7.60 0.03
N GLU A 304 -21.44 -6.45 0.71
CA GLU A 304 -22.32 -5.31 0.41
C GLU A 304 -22.21 -4.89 -1.08
N LYS A 305 -20.99 -4.76 -1.61
CA LYS A 305 -20.79 -4.40 -3.03
C LYS A 305 -21.31 -5.45 -4.01
N MET A 306 -21.31 -6.73 -3.62
CA MET A 306 -21.85 -7.82 -4.44
C MET A 306 -23.38 -7.79 -4.53
N GLY A 307 -24.07 -7.04 -3.66
CA GLY A 307 -25.53 -6.95 -3.64
C GLY A 307 -26.21 -7.80 -2.56
N VAL A 308 -25.50 -8.10 -1.47
CA VAL A 308 -26.05 -8.77 -0.28
C VAL A 308 -26.98 -7.81 0.48
N ASP A 309 -28.10 -8.34 1.01
CA ASP A 309 -29.12 -7.52 1.67
C ASP A 309 -28.82 -7.24 3.16
N LEU A 310 -28.11 -8.16 3.83
CA LEU A 310 -27.84 -8.09 5.27
C LEU A 310 -26.57 -8.86 5.63
N ILE A 311 -25.76 -8.31 6.56
CA ILE A 311 -24.58 -8.98 7.11
C ILE A 311 -24.89 -9.48 8.52
N LEU A 312 -24.48 -10.70 8.84
CA LEU A 312 -24.55 -11.27 10.18
C LEU A 312 -23.14 -11.40 10.76
N TYR A 313 -22.85 -10.68 11.84
CA TYR A 313 -21.67 -10.88 12.67
C TYR A 313 -21.95 -11.97 13.71
N HIS A 314 -21.42 -13.17 13.47
CA HIS A 314 -21.70 -14.36 14.27
C HIS A 314 -20.44 -14.86 14.97
N ILE A 315 -20.48 -14.90 16.30
CA ILE A 315 -19.46 -15.59 17.10
C ILE A 315 -19.95 -17.04 17.38
N PRO A 316 -19.27 -18.08 16.88
CA PRO A 316 -19.65 -19.47 17.10
C PRO A 316 -19.78 -19.83 18.58
N VAL A 317 -20.75 -20.69 18.89
CA VAL A 317 -20.98 -21.22 20.24
C VAL A 317 -19.74 -21.91 20.81
N VAL A 318 -19.04 -22.71 20.01
CA VAL A 318 -17.85 -23.49 20.43
C VAL A 318 -16.66 -22.58 20.75
N GLU A 319 -16.50 -21.46 20.04
CA GLU A 319 -15.42 -20.49 20.33
C GLU A 319 -15.65 -19.79 21.67
N ARG A 320 -16.91 -19.50 22.01
CA ARG A 320 -17.30 -18.93 23.31
C ARG A 320 -16.99 -19.88 24.47
N GLU A 321 -17.19 -21.18 24.27
CA GLU A 321 -16.85 -22.20 25.28
C GLU A 321 -15.33 -22.32 25.51
N ARG A 322 -14.52 -21.91 24.52
CA ARG A 322 -13.06 -21.79 24.64
C ARG A 322 -12.60 -20.46 25.24
N GLY A 323 -13.51 -19.67 25.80
CA GLY A 323 -13.21 -18.42 26.50
C GLY A 323 -12.98 -17.22 25.58
N VAL A 324 -13.35 -17.28 24.30
CA VAL A 324 -13.30 -16.10 23.42
C VAL A 324 -14.36 -15.11 23.87
N ASP A 325 -13.92 -13.93 24.35
CA ASP A 325 -14.83 -12.88 24.80
C ASP A 325 -15.56 -12.17 23.65
N PHE A 326 -16.69 -11.54 23.98
CA PHE A 326 -17.53 -10.87 22.98
C PHE A 326 -16.98 -9.47 22.75
N ASP A 327 -16.35 -9.25 21.61
CA ASP A 327 -15.75 -7.96 21.26
C ASP A 327 -16.79 -7.04 20.58
N PHE A 328 -17.38 -6.14 21.37
CA PHE A 328 -18.33 -5.15 20.87
C PHE A 328 -17.65 -4.01 20.11
N ASP A 329 -16.34 -3.80 20.28
CA ASP A 329 -15.60 -2.82 19.50
C ASP A 329 -15.40 -3.32 18.07
N ALA A 330 -15.12 -4.62 17.89
CA ALA A 330 -15.13 -5.29 16.60
C ALA A 330 -16.48 -5.15 15.86
N VAL A 331 -17.60 -5.39 16.56
CA VAL A 331 -18.95 -5.17 15.99
C VAL A 331 -19.11 -3.73 15.54
N ARG A 332 -18.65 -2.77 16.36
CA ARG A 332 -18.75 -1.34 16.06
C ARG A 332 -17.95 -0.94 14.83
N GLU A 333 -16.76 -1.50 14.68
CA GLU A 333 -15.94 -1.28 13.49
C GLU A 333 -16.56 -1.86 12.22
N VAL A 334 -17.09 -3.08 12.26
CA VAL A 334 -17.78 -3.68 11.10
C VAL A 334 -19.04 -2.90 10.75
N ALA A 335 -19.83 -2.48 11.74
CA ALA A 335 -21.01 -1.65 11.51
C ALA A 335 -20.66 -0.31 10.85
N SER A 336 -19.51 0.28 11.21
CA SER A 336 -19.08 1.58 10.69
C SER A 336 -18.75 1.61 9.20
N VAL A 337 -18.46 0.45 8.60
CA VAL A 337 -18.09 0.36 7.16
C VAL A 337 -19.26 -0.03 6.26
N LEU A 338 -20.41 -0.38 6.82
CA LEU A 338 -21.60 -0.87 6.12
C LEU A 338 -22.67 0.22 5.99
N LYS A 339 -23.41 0.17 4.87
CA LYS A 339 -24.65 0.91 4.63
C LYS A 339 -25.88 0.00 4.73
N ILE A 340 -25.70 -1.31 4.47
CA ILE A 340 -26.70 -2.35 4.74
C ILE A 340 -26.76 -2.74 6.24
N PRO A 341 -27.87 -3.32 6.74
CA PRO A 341 -28.00 -3.70 8.14
C PRO A 341 -26.99 -4.75 8.59
N LEU A 342 -26.40 -4.54 9.78
CA LEU A 342 -25.61 -5.53 10.51
C LEU A 342 -26.46 -6.16 11.62
N PHE A 343 -26.57 -7.49 11.62
CA PHE A 343 -27.14 -8.28 12.71
C PHE A 343 -26.03 -8.95 13.51
N VAL A 344 -26.30 -9.25 14.78
CA VAL A 344 -25.32 -9.84 15.70
C VAL A 344 -25.89 -11.10 16.36
N ALA A 345 -25.09 -12.18 16.37
CA ALA A 345 -25.40 -13.43 17.05
C ALA A 345 -24.20 -13.96 17.85
N GLY A 346 -24.47 -14.66 18.97
CA GLY A 346 -23.42 -15.32 19.77
C GLY A 346 -23.72 -15.43 21.27
N ARG A 347 -24.75 -16.20 21.64
CA ARG A 347 -25.24 -16.35 23.04
C ARG A 347 -25.53 -15.01 23.73
N LEU A 348 -26.38 -14.20 23.10
CA LEU A 348 -26.83 -12.94 23.64
C LEU A 348 -27.83 -13.15 24.79
N ASN A 349 -27.64 -12.37 25.85
CA ASN A 349 -28.60 -12.13 26.94
C ASN A 349 -29.04 -10.65 26.86
N PRO A 350 -29.96 -10.17 27.72
CA PRO A 350 -30.46 -8.78 27.64
C PRO A 350 -29.35 -7.72 27.64
N GLU A 351 -28.36 -7.87 28.53
CA GLU A 351 -27.24 -6.93 28.62
C GLU A 351 -26.38 -6.92 27.34
N ARG A 352 -26.02 -8.10 26.82
CA ARG A 352 -25.19 -8.22 25.61
C ARG A 352 -25.94 -7.81 24.35
N ALA A 353 -27.24 -8.09 24.28
CA ALA A 353 -28.10 -7.64 23.19
C ALA A 353 -28.12 -6.11 23.13
N LYS A 354 -28.28 -5.44 24.28
CA LYS A 354 -28.16 -3.98 24.38
C LYS A 354 -26.79 -3.49 23.90
N LYS A 355 -25.68 -4.07 24.37
CA LYS A 355 -24.32 -3.69 23.94
C LYS A 355 -24.10 -3.85 22.44
N ALA A 356 -24.66 -4.89 21.81
CA ALA A 356 -24.59 -5.08 20.36
C ALA A 356 -25.29 -3.93 19.59
N ILE A 357 -26.44 -3.48 20.07
CA ILE A 357 -27.16 -2.34 19.50
C ILE A 357 -26.40 -1.02 19.75
N GLU A 358 -25.82 -0.83 20.94
CA GLU A 358 -24.97 0.33 21.25
C GLU A 358 -23.71 0.38 20.37
N ALA A 359 -23.21 -0.79 19.96
CA ALA A 359 -22.15 -0.95 18.97
C ALA A 359 -22.62 -0.69 17.52
N GLY A 360 -23.91 -0.44 17.26
CA GLY A 360 -24.41 -0.05 15.94
C GLY A 360 -25.09 -1.16 15.15
N ALA A 361 -25.28 -2.35 15.72
CA ALA A 361 -26.12 -3.37 15.11
C ALA A 361 -27.57 -2.88 14.96
N LYS A 362 -28.23 -3.28 13.88
CA LYS A 362 -29.64 -2.96 13.59
C LYS A 362 -30.59 -4.07 14.03
N GLY A 363 -30.06 -5.26 14.27
CA GLY A 363 -30.81 -6.36 14.85
C GLY A 363 -29.93 -7.29 15.67
N VAL A 364 -30.56 -8.02 16.59
CA VAL A 364 -29.91 -9.04 17.42
C VAL A 364 -30.65 -10.36 17.25
N ILE A 365 -29.87 -11.45 17.22
CA ILE A 365 -30.40 -12.81 17.14
C ILE A 365 -30.23 -13.48 18.51
N VAL A 366 -31.35 -13.89 19.11
CA VAL A 366 -31.38 -14.48 20.45
C VAL A 366 -32.06 -15.84 20.39
N GLY A 367 -31.30 -16.91 20.67
CA GLY A 367 -31.82 -18.28 20.79
C GLY A 367 -31.82 -18.75 22.24
N GLY A 368 -30.66 -19.23 22.70
CA GLY A 368 -30.49 -19.91 24.00
C GLY A 368 -31.10 -19.23 25.24
N TYR A 369 -31.12 -17.89 25.31
CA TYR A 369 -31.74 -17.17 26.43
C TYR A 369 -33.27 -17.33 26.47
N ILE A 370 -33.90 -17.39 25.28
CA ILE A 370 -35.35 -17.51 25.15
C ILE A 370 -35.73 -18.99 25.20
N ILE A 371 -35.15 -19.84 24.36
CA ILE A 371 -35.61 -21.25 24.19
C ILE A 371 -35.39 -22.14 25.42
N ASN A 372 -34.50 -21.75 26.33
CA ASN A 372 -34.24 -22.46 27.60
C ASN A 372 -34.96 -21.82 28.79
N SER A 373 -35.71 -20.74 28.58
CA SER A 373 -36.53 -20.12 29.63
C SER A 373 -37.75 -20.98 29.95
N SER A 374 -38.19 -20.95 31.21
CA SER A 374 -39.49 -21.51 31.61
C SER A 374 -40.67 -20.68 31.11
N ASN A 375 -40.44 -19.44 30.68
CA ASN A 375 -41.44 -18.51 30.14
C ASN A 375 -40.85 -17.76 28.93
N TYR A 376 -41.26 -18.14 27.71
CA TYR A 376 -40.68 -17.60 26.48
C TYR A 376 -41.13 -16.16 26.24
N TYR A 377 -42.39 -15.84 26.56
CA TYR A 377 -42.92 -14.48 26.48
C TYR A 377 -42.09 -13.51 27.33
N GLN A 378 -41.88 -13.83 28.61
CA GLN A 378 -41.14 -12.96 29.54
C GLN A 378 -39.68 -12.79 29.11
N ALA A 379 -38.98 -13.88 28.76
CA ALA A 379 -37.60 -13.79 28.30
C ALA A 379 -37.46 -12.92 27.04
N THR A 380 -38.42 -13.00 26.11
CA THR A 380 -38.47 -12.16 24.91
C THR A 380 -38.69 -10.69 25.27
N ARG A 381 -39.59 -10.40 26.23
CA ARG A 381 -39.85 -9.04 26.73
C ARG A 381 -38.63 -8.39 27.36
N GLU A 382 -37.88 -9.12 28.16
CA GLU A 382 -36.66 -8.63 28.82
C GLU A 382 -35.61 -8.17 27.79
N ILE A 383 -35.41 -8.94 26.71
CA ILE A 383 -34.51 -8.54 25.61
C ILE A 383 -35.01 -7.25 24.96
N LEU A 384 -36.30 -7.19 24.59
CA LEU A 384 -36.90 -6.03 23.93
C LEU A 384 -36.79 -4.75 24.76
N GLU A 385 -36.93 -4.86 26.08
CA GLU A 385 -36.83 -3.73 26.99
C GLU A 385 -35.39 -3.22 27.11
N GLU A 386 -34.39 -4.11 27.16
CA GLU A 386 -32.99 -3.70 27.21
C GLU A 386 -32.49 -3.10 25.90
N ILE A 387 -32.83 -3.67 24.75
CA ILE A 387 -32.40 -3.12 23.45
C ILE A 387 -33.04 -1.74 23.16
N LYS A 388 -34.25 -1.47 23.68
CA LYS A 388 -34.87 -0.13 23.59
C LYS A 388 -34.15 0.92 24.43
N LYS A 389 -33.44 0.52 25.47
CA LYS A 389 -32.62 1.41 26.32
C LYS A 389 -31.25 1.71 25.71
N ALA A 390 -30.86 1.00 24.64
CA ALA A 390 -29.57 1.16 24.00
C ALA A 390 -29.39 2.58 23.44
N LYS A 391 -28.24 3.20 23.71
CA LYS A 391 -27.84 4.47 23.12
C LYS A 391 -26.66 4.23 22.16
N PRO A 392 -26.88 4.32 20.83
CA PRO A 392 -25.80 4.12 19.87
C PRO A 392 -24.63 5.06 20.16
N THR A 393 -23.43 4.50 20.33
CA THR A 393 -22.22 5.28 20.56
C THR A 393 -21.48 5.40 19.24
N PRO A 394 -21.31 6.61 18.67
CA PRO A 394 -20.58 6.79 17.41
C PRO A 394 -19.15 6.26 17.54
N PHE A 395 -18.72 5.44 16.58
CA PHE A 395 -17.32 5.04 16.51
C PHE A 395 -16.45 6.24 16.13
N LYS A 396 -15.42 6.53 16.92
CA LYS A 396 -14.41 7.52 16.56
C LYS A 396 -13.30 6.83 15.78
N LYS A 397 -13.46 6.72 14.47
CA LYS A 397 -12.41 6.20 13.58
C LYS A 397 -11.19 7.12 13.66
N ILE A 398 -10.03 6.57 14.02
CA ILE A 398 -8.76 7.29 13.93
C ILE A 398 -8.42 7.41 12.45
N SER A 399 -8.19 8.63 11.96
CA SER A 399 -7.83 8.85 10.56
C SER A 399 -6.40 8.37 10.28
N TYR A 400 -6.10 7.99 9.04
CA TYR A 400 -4.73 7.67 8.64
C TYR A 400 -3.78 8.85 8.82
N SER A 401 -4.28 10.09 8.68
CA SER A 401 -3.53 11.30 9.01
C SER A 401 -3.16 11.35 10.50
N GLN A 402 -4.05 10.99 11.42
CA GLN A 402 -3.73 10.91 12.85
C GLN A 402 -2.68 9.84 13.16
N ILE A 403 -2.79 8.65 12.55
CA ILE A 403 -1.79 7.58 12.68
C ILE A 403 -0.43 8.05 12.14
N ALA A 404 -0.44 8.75 11.00
CA ALA A 404 0.74 9.28 10.36
C ALA A 404 1.44 10.33 11.23
N LEU A 405 0.69 11.33 11.72
CA LEU A 405 1.22 12.36 12.62
C LEU A 405 1.80 11.73 13.89
N LYS A 406 1.10 10.74 14.46
CA LYS A 406 1.57 10.05 15.65
C LYS A 406 2.83 9.23 15.42
N THR A 407 2.92 8.58 14.25
CA THR A 407 4.14 7.86 13.83
C THR A 407 5.31 8.84 13.72
N ILE A 408 5.10 10.01 13.10
CA ILE A 408 6.13 11.05 13.00
C ILE A 408 6.56 11.53 14.41
N ASP A 409 5.61 11.80 15.30
CA ASP A 409 5.90 12.24 16.68
C ASP A 409 6.81 11.25 17.41
N ILE A 410 6.51 9.96 17.34
CA ILE A 410 7.29 8.93 18.03
C ILE A 410 8.72 8.84 17.44
N LEU A 411 8.86 8.89 16.12
CA LEU A 411 10.16 8.88 15.46
C LEU A 411 10.98 10.12 15.85
N VAL A 412 10.37 11.30 15.81
CA VAL A 412 10.99 12.59 16.17
C VAL A 412 11.40 12.61 17.65
N ASP A 413 10.51 12.22 18.55
CA ASP A 413 10.79 12.19 19.99
C ASP A 413 11.95 11.24 20.30
N ASN A 414 12.01 10.08 19.62
CA ASN A 414 13.14 9.18 19.80
C ASN A 414 14.46 9.77 19.29
N LEU A 415 14.46 10.44 18.14
CA LEU A 415 15.64 11.14 17.61
C LEU A 415 16.09 12.30 18.51
N LYS A 416 15.16 13.05 19.10
CA LYS A 416 15.45 14.13 20.07
C LYS A 416 16.09 13.58 21.34
N GLU A 417 15.65 12.43 21.84
CA GLU A 417 16.30 11.78 22.98
C GLU A 417 17.72 11.32 22.64
N ILE A 418 17.93 10.77 21.44
CA ILE A 418 19.27 10.44 20.95
C ILE A 418 20.14 11.71 20.87
N GLU A 419 19.64 12.78 20.25
CA GLU A 419 20.35 14.07 20.12
C GLU A 419 20.84 14.61 21.47
N LYS A 420 19.97 14.65 22.49
CA LYS A 420 20.33 15.08 23.84
C LYS A 420 21.43 14.22 24.45
N SER A 421 21.43 12.93 24.13
CA SER A 421 22.31 11.94 24.74
C SER A 421 23.73 11.87 24.15
N LEU A 422 23.99 12.58 23.04
CA LEU A 422 25.29 12.60 22.36
C LEU A 422 26.30 13.46 23.12
N GLU A 423 26.88 12.97 24.20
CA GLU A 423 27.97 13.64 24.90
C GLU A 423 29.00 12.59 25.28
N ASP A 424 30.19 12.61 24.69
CA ASP A 424 31.31 11.79 25.13
C ASP A 424 32.63 12.16 24.44
N LYS A 425 33.73 11.98 25.18
CA LYS A 425 35.10 11.97 24.65
C LYS A 425 35.29 10.83 23.64
N GLU A 426 34.75 9.65 23.93
CA GLU A 426 34.85 8.46 23.08
C GLU A 426 34.23 8.64 21.69
N PHE A 427 33.13 9.41 21.60
CA PHE A 427 32.50 9.74 20.33
C PHE A 427 33.33 10.74 19.50
N THR A 428 34.05 11.64 20.17
CA THR A 428 34.99 12.57 19.51
C THR A 428 36.16 11.78 18.91
N ASP A 429 36.74 10.86 19.68
CA ASP A 429 37.83 9.99 19.21
C ASP A 429 37.41 9.16 17.98
N LEU A 430 36.17 8.65 17.98
CA LEU A 430 35.59 7.94 16.83
C LEU A 430 35.50 8.84 15.59
N LEU A 431 34.99 10.07 15.76
CA LEU A 431 34.85 11.04 14.68
C LEU A 431 36.20 11.42 14.08
N GLU A 432 37.20 11.70 14.92
CA GLU A 432 38.57 11.96 14.50
C GLU A 432 39.16 10.79 13.73
N TRP A 433 38.93 9.57 14.22
CA TRP A 433 39.37 8.35 13.57
C TRP A 433 38.73 8.19 12.18
N LEU A 434 37.41 8.36 12.04
CA LEU A 434 36.71 8.29 10.74
C LEU A 434 37.17 9.39 9.76
N VAL A 435 37.41 10.61 10.24
CA VAL A 435 37.97 11.70 9.43
C VAL A 435 39.41 11.37 8.99
N GLY A 436 40.20 10.73 9.85
CA GLY A 436 41.52 10.19 9.52
C GLY A 436 41.46 9.14 8.41
N MET A 437 40.56 8.16 8.52
CA MET A 437 40.38 7.11 7.53
C MET A 437 40.01 7.64 6.14
N LYS A 438 39.14 8.66 6.07
CA LYS A 438 38.79 9.36 4.83
C LYS A 438 40.01 9.98 4.12
N LYS A 439 41.05 10.38 4.87
CA LYS A 439 42.31 10.90 4.28
C LYS A 439 43.16 9.77 3.68
N LEU A 440 43.04 8.56 4.21
CA LEU A 440 43.79 7.37 3.80
C LEU A 440 43.05 6.53 2.75
N SER A 441 41.97 7.04 2.16
CA SER A 441 41.11 6.28 1.25
C SER A 441 40.66 7.09 0.01
N GLY A 442 40.07 6.39 -0.96
CA GLY A 442 39.51 6.95 -2.19
C GLY A 442 40.42 7.91 -2.97
N ARG A 443 39.84 9.02 -3.45
CA ARG A 443 40.52 9.99 -4.32
C ARG A 443 41.71 10.69 -3.66
N ASN A 444 41.70 10.85 -2.34
CA ASN A 444 42.81 11.50 -1.63
C ASN A 444 44.04 10.61 -1.65
N LEU A 445 43.85 9.31 -1.41
CA LEU A 445 44.88 8.29 -1.56
C LEU A 445 45.38 8.23 -3.01
N GLU A 446 44.48 8.19 -3.99
CA GLU A 446 44.84 8.18 -5.42
C GLU A 446 45.66 9.41 -5.84
N LYS A 447 45.27 10.61 -5.40
CA LYS A 447 46.02 11.86 -5.65
C LYS A 447 47.41 11.82 -5.02
N LYS A 448 47.52 11.34 -3.78
CA LYS A 448 48.80 11.22 -3.07
C LYS A 448 49.73 10.23 -3.76
N ILE A 449 49.21 9.08 -4.18
CA ILE A 449 49.96 8.07 -4.96
C ILE A 449 50.38 8.63 -6.32
N ALA A 450 49.49 9.36 -7.01
CA ALA A 450 49.82 10.00 -8.29
C ALA A 450 50.95 11.04 -8.15
N SER A 451 50.93 11.84 -7.07
CA SER A 451 52.00 12.80 -6.75
C SER A 451 53.34 12.11 -6.52
N LEU A 452 53.37 11.05 -5.70
CA LEU A 452 54.59 10.28 -5.42
C LEU A 452 55.14 9.60 -6.69
N LYS A 453 54.27 9.05 -7.54
CA LYS A 453 54.67 8.48 -8.83
C LYS A 453 55.32 9.51 -9.76
N LYS A 454 54.84 10.76 -9.73
CA LYS A 454 55.45 11.85 -10.50
C LYS A 454 56.84 12.20 -9.97
N GLU A 455 56.98 12.32 -8.65
CA GLU A 455 58.27 12.59 -8.01
C GLU A 455 59.31 11.49 -8.30
N ILE A 456 58.90 10.22 -8.29
CA ILE A 456 59.74 9.09 -8.71
C ILE A 456 60.18 9.22 -10.17
N ALA A 457 59.28 9.65 -11.07
CA ALA A 457 59.62 9.82 -12.48
C ALA A 457 60.66 10.95 -12.68
N ASP A 458 60.51 12.06 -11.95
CA ASP A 458 61.44 13.19 -11.99
C ASP A 458 62.82 12.80 -11.44
N LEU A 459 62.88 12.05 -10.32
CA LEU A 459 64.13 11.53 -9.76
C LEU A 459 64.83 10.53 -10.67
N LYS A 460 64.07 9.65 -11.34
CA LYS A 460 64.62 8.72 -12.34
C LYS A 460 65.29 9.45 -13.50
N LYS A 461 64.73 10.58 -13.95
CA LYS A 461 65.34 11.40 -14.99
C LYS A 461 66.66 12.01 -14.53
N ARG A 462 66.70 12.58 -13.32
CA ARG A 462 67.92 13.13 -12.72
C ARG A 462 69.03 12.08 -12.55
N LEU A 463 68.65 10.86 -12.16
CA LEU A 463 69.59 9.74 -11.99
C LEU A 463 70.33 9.37 -13.29
N ILE A 464 69.69 9.53 -14.45
CA ILE A 464 70.29 9.26 -15.77
C ILE A 464 71.36 10.31 -16.13
N GLU A 465 71.14 11.56 -15.73
CA GLU A 465 71.99 12.72 -16.07
C GLU A 465 73.15 12.91 -15.07
N GLU A 466 73.06 12.35 -13.86
CA GLU A 466 74.07 12.46 -12.81
C GLU A 466 75.35 11.65 -13.15
N THR A 467 76.52 12.16 -12.77
CA THR A 467 77.82 11.49 -13.00
C THR A 467 78.57 11.17 -11.71
N ASP A 468 78.23 11.84 -10.61
CA ASP A 468 78.81 11.58 -9.29
C ASP A 468 78.21 10.31 -8.63
N THR A 469 79.08 9.46 -8.08
CA THR A 469 78.68 8.13 -7.58
C THR A 469 77.95 8.21 -6.24
N GLU A 470 78.36 9.09 -5.33
CA GLU A 470 77.69 9.27 -4.03
C GLU A 470 76.28 9.86 -4.23
N ASN A 471 76.14 10.86 -5.10
CA ASN A 471 74.86 11.45 -5.43
C ASN A 471 73.90 10.44 -6.11
N LYS A 472 74.41 9.53 -6.95
CA LYS A 472 73.62 8.44 -7.53
C LYS A 472 73.05 7.50 -6.47
N ILE A 473 73.87 7.11 -5.49
CA ILE A 473 73.43 6.25 -4.39
C ILE A 473 72.31 6.94 -3.60
N SER A 474 72.52 8.22 -3.24
CA SER A 474 71.50 9.03 -2.54
C SER A 474 70.18 9.15 -3.33
N LEU A 475 70.23 9.35 -4.66
CA LEU A 475 69.03 9.40 -5.50
C LEU A 475 68.30 8.05 -5.56
N ILE A 476 69.02 6.92 -5.57
CA ILE A 476 68.44 5.57 -5.53
C ILE A 476 67.75 5.31 -4.18
N GLU A 477 68.39 5.66 -3.06
CA GLU A 477 67.80 5.54 -1.72
C GLU A 477 66.50 6.34 -1.58
N ASN A 478 66.49 7.57 -2.11
CA ASN A 478 65.27 8.39 -2.16
C ASN A 478 64.16 7.74 -2.98
N ILE A 479 64.47 7.17 -4.15
CA ILE A 479 63.49 6.45 -4.98
C ILE A 479 62.92 5.23 -4.24
N ILE A 480 63.78 4.44 -3.57
CA ILE A 480 63.36 3.28 -2.75
C ILE A 480 62.41 3.75 -1.64
N SER A 481 62.78 4.77 -0.87
CA SER A 481 61.95 5.34 0.18
C SER A 481 60.57 5.80 -0.34
N LEU A 482 60.51 6.43 -1.52
CA LEU A 482 59.24 6.82 -2.14
C LEU A 482 58.39 5.62 -2.58
N TYR A 483 59.02 4.55 -3.09
CA TYR A 483 58.32 3.30 -3.42
C TYR A 483 57.78 2.61 -2.16
N GLU A 484 58.55 2.53 -1.08
CA GLU A 484 58.13 1.99 0.22
C GLU A 484 56.93 2.78 0.78
N ARG A 485 56.93 4.11 0.65
CA ARG A 485 55.78 4.95 1.02
C ARG A 485 54.53 4.63 0.20
N ILE A 486 54.66 4.35 -1.11
CA ILE A 486 53.52 3.94 -1.95
C ILE A 486 53.01 2.56 -1.53
N ILE A 487 53.90 1.60 -1.28
CA ILE A 487 53.55 0.24 -0.84
C ILE A 487 52.79 0.31 0.49
N SER A 488 53.34 1.04 1.47
CA SER A 488 52.71 1.29 2.77
C SER A 488 51.32 1.92 2.65
N LEU A 489 51.12 2.85 1.70
CA LEU A 489 49.80 3.45 1.44
C LEU A 489 48.77 2.46 0.87
N TYR A 490 49.20 1.47 0.10
CA TYR A 490 48.32 0.40 -0.40
C TYR A 490 48.05 -0.68 0.66
N GLU A 491 49.07 -1.06 1.42
CA GLU A 491 48.96 -2.05 2.51
C GLU A 491 48.06 -1.55 3.64
N ASN A 492 48.13 -0.25 3.96
CA ASN A 492 47.34 0.38 5.01
C ASN A 492 46.03 1.00 4.52
N LYS A 493 45.60 0.71 3.28
CA LYS A 493 44.31 1.17 2.75
C LYS A 493 43.19 0.56 3.60
N PRO A 494 42.32 1.36 4.23
CA PRO A 494 41.27 0.84 5.10
C PRO A 494 40.24 0.04 4.31
N GLN A 495 39.91 -1.15 4.81
CA GLN A 495 38.76 -1.93 4.36
C GLN A 495 37.68 -1.94 5.45
N GLU A 496 36.42 -1.96 5.01
CA GLU A 496 35.27 -1.93 5.91
C GLU A 496 34.30 -3.08 5.63
N VAL A 497 33.80 -3.70 6.70
CA VAL A 497 32.71 -4.68 6.64
C VAL A 497 31.55 -4.22 7.52
N PHE A 498 30.39 -4.00 6.91
CA PHE A 498 29.14 -3.79 7.60
C PHE A 498 28.45 -5.12 7.92
N ILE A 499 27.97 -5.27 9.14
CA ILE A 499 27.28 -6.49 9.60
C ILE A 499 25.96 -6.14 10.27
N GLY A 500 24.89 -6.79 9.81
CA GLY A 500 23.58 -6.74 10.42
C GLY A 500 22.71 -7.90 9.93
N ALA A 501 21.64 -8.21 10.67
CA ALA A 501 20.66 -9.22 10.27
C ALA A 501 19.28 -8.59 10.11
N GLY A 502 18.43 -9.18 9.26
CA GLY A 502 17.07 -8.66 9.01
C GLY A 502 17.09 -7.19 8.59
N ILE A 503 16.26 -6.36 9.21
CA ILE A 503 16.15 -4.92 8.90
C ILE A 503 17.43 -4.17 9.26
N SER A 504 18.11 -4.51 10.36
CA SER A 504 19.45 -3.96 10.70
C SER A 504 20.49 -4.26 9.60
N GLY A 505 20.39 -5.41 8.92
CA GLY A 505 21.23 -5.73 7.76
C GLY A 505 20.85 -4.92 6.50
N LEU A 506 19.57 -4.59 6.32
CA LEU A 506 19.11 -3.70 5.25
C LEU A 506 19.60 -2.25 5.48
N VAL A 507 19.54 -1.78 6.73
CA VAL A 507 20.13 -0.49 7.14
C VAL A 507 21.62 -0.49 6.85
N SER A 508 22.34 -1.55 7.26
CA SER A 508 23.77 -1.75 6.98
C SER A 508 24.11 -1.66 5.48
N ARG A 509 23.25 -2.20 4.62
CA ARG A 509 23.40 -2.11 3.17
C ARG A 509 23.05 -0.74 2.58
N TYR A 510 22.14 0.00 3.21
CA TYR A 510 21.84 1.37 2.80
C TYR A 510 23.02 2.29 3.14
N ILE A 511 23.53 2.23 4.37
CA ILE A 511 24.62 3.08 4.85
C ILE A 511 25.98 2.77 4.18
N SER A 512 26.26 1.52 3.80
CA SER A 512 27.52 1.17 3.13
C SER A 512 27.73 1.93 1.82
N ASN A 513 26.64 2.21 1.08
CA ASN A 513 26.69 3.04 -0.12
C ASN A 513 27.19 4.47 0.17
N TRP A 514 26.95 4.97 1.37
CA TRP A 514 27.43 6.29 1.80
C TRP A 514 28.89 6.27 2.24
N PHE A 515 29.33 5.21 2.92
CA PHE A 515 30.75 5.03 3.26
C PHE A 515 31.63 4.82 2.01
N ASN A 516 31.13 4.15 0.98
CA ASN A 516 31.79 4.11 -0.34
C ASN A 516 32.07 5.53 -0.90
N LYS A 517 31.18 6.51 -0.65
CA LYS A 517 31.41 7.90 -1.08
C LYS A 517 32.46 8.62 -0.25
N LEU A 518 32.74 8.17 0.97
CA LEU A 518 33.89 8.63 1.76
C LEU A 518 35.22 8.13 1.19
N GLY A 519 35.20 7.24 0.19
CA GLY A 519 36.40 6.64 -0.42
C GLY A 519 36.86 5.35 0.27
N ILE A 520 36.11 4.90 1.28
CA ILE A 520 36.36 3.67 2.03
C ILE A 520 35.81 2.49 1.20
N ASP A 521 36.57 1.41 1.08
CA ASP A 521 36.13 0.23 0.34
C ASP A 521 35.22 -0.61 1.24
N THR A 522 33.92 -0.59 0.95
CA THR A 522 32.92 -1.22 1.83
C THR A 522 32.42 -2.55 1.30
N ARG A 523 32.21 -3.47 2.23
CA ARG A 523 31.50 -4.73 2.01
C ARG A 523 30.36 -4.84 3.00
N VAL A 524 29.31 -5.54 2.60
CA VAL A 524 28.16 -5.80 3.47
C VAL A 524 28.04 -7.30 3.62
N VAL A 525 28.06 -7.78 4.85
CA VAL A 525 27.80 -9.16 5.19
C VAL A 525 26.38 -9.24 5.70
N PHE A 526 25.51 -9.81 4.86
CA PHE A 526 24.17 -10.21 5.27
C PHE A 526 24.22 -11.68 5.70
N GLN A 527 23.26 -12.12 6.53
CA GLN A 527 23.20 -13.50 7.01
C GLN A 527 23.41 -14.52 5.86
N GLY A 528 24.54 -15.24 5.87
CA GLY A 528 24.91 -16.25 4.87
C GLY A 528 25.71 -15.75 3.65
N ASP A 529 26.15 -14.49 3.62
CA ASP A 529 27.00 -13.94 2.56
C ASP A 529 28.49 -14.10 2.94
N GLU A 530 29.20 -15.01 2.27
CA GLU A 530 30.56 -15.44 2.64
C GLU A 530 31.67 -14.63 1.93
N ASN A 531 31.33 -13.48 1.32
CA ASN A 531 32.23 -12.70 0.46
C ASN A 531 33.23 -11.78 1.22
N ILE A 532 33.70 -12.23 2.38
CA ILE A 532 34.76 -11.52 3.14
C ILE A 532 36.13 -11.97 2.58
N PRO A 533 37.04 -11.05 2.22
CA PRO A 533 38.40 -11.42 1.82
C PRO A 533 39.09 -12.25 2.89
N PHE A 534 39.92 -13.20 2.45
CA PHE A 534 40.74 -13.97 3.39
C PHE A 534 41.71 -13.07 4.18
N ASP A 535 42.23 -12.00 3.56
CA ASP A 535 43.12 -10.99 4.16
C ASP A 535 42.39 -9.94 5.00
N PHE A 536 41.07 -10.01 5.15
CA PHE A 536 40.35 -9.06 5.98
C PHE A 536 40.62 -9.27 7.47
N GLY A 537 40.94 -8.17 8.16
CA GLY A 537 41.29 -8.16 9.57
C GLY A 537 42.79 -8.26 9.81
N THR A 538 43.61 -8.49 8.77
CA THR A 538 45.08 -8.53 8.91
C THR A 538 45.74 -7.16 8.74
N LYS A 539 45.01 -6.12 8.32
CA LYS A 539 45.55 -4.77 8.10
C LYS A 539 45.22 -3.87 9.29
N GLU A 540 46.13 -2.95 9.60
CA GLU A 540 46.02 -2.05 10.76
C GLU A 540 44.75 -1.19 10.75
N ASN A 541 44.24 -0.87 9.56
CA ASN A 541 43.08 0.00 9.35
C ASN A 541 41.82 -0.75 8.90
N ASP A 542 41.77 -2.07 9.03
CA ASP A 542 40.56 -2.84 8.77
C ASP A 542 39.57 -2.69 9.93
N PHE A 543 38.30 -2.48 9.60
CA PHE A 543 37.27 -2.30 10.62
C PHE A 543 35.90 -2.84 10.24
N VAL A 544 35.14 -3.16 11.28
CA VAL A 544 33.79 -3.71 11.21
C VAL A 544 32.82 -2.71 11.80
N VAL A 545 31.71 -2.43 11.10
CA VAL A 545 30.57 -1.70 11.66
C VAL A 545 29.44 -2.69 11.86
N ALA A 546 29.19 -3.07 13.11
CA ALA A 546 28.10 -3.97 13.48
C ALA A 546 26.89 -3.16 13.96
N VAL A 547 25.74 -3.35 13.30
CA VAL A 547 24.47 -2.72 13.66
C VAL A 547 23.54 -3.78 14.26
N THR A 548 23.28 -3.68 15.56
CA THR A 548 22.39 -4.63 16.25
C THR A 548 21.76 -4.03 17.50
N ALA A 549 20.42 -3.98 17.54
CA ALA A 549 19.68 -3.45 18.67
C ALA A 549 19.92 -4.25 19.97
N SER A 550 19.94 -5.59 19.86
CA SER A 550 19.99 -6.50 20.99
C SER A 550 21.41 -6.94 21.37
N SER A 551 22.35 -6.93 20.43
CA SER A 551 23.68 -7.54 20.57
C SER A 551 23.65 -9.03 20.96
N THR A 552 22.54 -9.72 20.64
CA THR A 552 22.37 -11.17 20.88
C THR A 552 22.13 -11.96 19.61
N THR A 553 21.95 -11.31 18.46
CA THR A 553 21.68 -11.96 17.18
C THR A 553 22.81 -12.92 16.79
N PRO A 554 22.59 -14.25 16.77
CA PRO A 554 23.69 -15.21 16.67
C PRO A 554 24.56 -15.05 15.42
N SER A 555 23.93 -14.80 14.26
CA SER A 555 24.65 -14.57 13.01
C SER A 555 25.54 -13.33 13.10
N THR A 556 24.98 -12.19 13.48
CA THR A 556 25.72 -10.94 13.65
C THR A 556 26.89 -11.10 14.61
N ILE A 557 26.64 -11.62 15.81
CA ILE A 557 27.67 -11.75 16.85
C ILE A 557 28.79 -12.70 16.43
N THR A 558 28.45 -13.85 15.84
CA THR A 558 29.46 -14.84 15.42
C THR A 558 30.39 -14.27 14.34
N TYR A 559 29.83 -13.61 13.32
CA TYR A 559 30.65 -12.98 12.28
C TYR A 559 31.49 -11.84 12.86
N THR A 560 30.91 -10.97 13.69
CA THR A 560 31.66 -9.87 14.31
C THR A 560 32.82 -10.38 15.17
N LYS A 561 32.59 -11.38 16.04
CA LYS A 561 33.65 -11.97 16.87
C LYS A 561 34.79 -12.53 16.02
N THR A 562 34.46 -13.28 14.96
CA THR A 562 35.44 -13.89 14.05
C THR A 562 36.36 -12.85 13.41
N LEU A 563 35.82 -11.72 12.95
CA LEU A 563 36.62 -10.69 12.29
C LEU A 563 37.45 -9.88 13.28
N VAL A 564 36.91 -9.62 14.47
CA VAL A 564 37.65 -8.96 15.55
C VAL A 564 38.81 -9.82 16.02
N ASP A 565 38.62 -11.14 16.14
CA ASP A 565 39.70 -12.08 16.48
C ASP A 565 40.83 -12.14 15.45
N LYS A 566 40.52 -11.85 14.18
CA LYS A 566 41.53 -11.73 13.14
C LYS A 566 42.36 -10.44 13.24
N GLY A 567 41.90 -9.45 14.01
CA GLY A 567 42.58 -8.17 14.18
C GLY A 567 41.79 -6.95 13.69
N ALA A 568 40.56 -7.12 13.17
CA ALA A 568 39.74 -5.99 12.74
C ALA A 568 39.26 -5.14 13.93
N LYS A 569 39.32 -3.81 13.77
CA LYS A 569 38.74 -2.87 14.75
C LYS A 569 37.20 -2.91 14.67
N LEU A 570 36.50 -2.68 15.78
CA LEU A 570 35.04 -2.74 15.82
C LEU A 570 34.41 -1.39 16.19
N ILE A 571 33.45 -0.95 15.38
CA ILE A 571 32.39 -0.02 15.79
C ILE A 571 31.11 -0.83 16.00
N LEU A 572 30.56 -0.80 17.21
CA LEU A 572 29.30 -1.47 17.52
C LEU A 572 28.21 -0.42 17.78
N LEU A 573 27.18 -0.39 16.94
CA LEU A 573 25.99 0.44 17.17
C LEU A 573 24.89 -0.40 17.82
N THR A 574 24.49 -0.03 19.04
CA THR A 574 23.53 -0.81 19.83
C THR A 574 22.70 0.04 20.79
N THR A 575 21.81 -0.59 21.57
CA THR A 575 20.96 0.08 22.56
C THR A 575 21.54 -0.05 23.98
N PRO A 576 21.26 0.90 24.89
CA PRO A 576 21.67 0.77 26.31
C PRO A 576 21.19 -0.52 26.98
N LYS A 577 19.99 -1.01 26.62
CA LYS A 577 19.43 -2.28 27.15
C LYS A 577 20.32 -3.49 26.84
N ALA A 578 21.14 -3.43 25.78
CA ALA A 578 22.08 -4.51 25.45
C ALA A 578 23.15 -4.72 26.53
N LYS A 579 23.51 -3.70 27.33
CA LYS A 579 24.44 -3.85 28.46
C LYS A 579 23.97 -4.88 29.50
N GLY A 580 22.66 -5.00 29.69
CA GLY A 580 22.05 -6.01 30.55
C GLY A 580 21.83 -7.33 29.83
N LYS A 581 21.12 -7.30 28.70
CA LYS A 581 20.68 -8.52 27.99
C LYS A 581 21.79 -9.28 27.25
N ALA A 582 22.88 -8.61 26.89
CA ALA A 582 24.00 -9.16 26.12
C ALA A 582 25.34 -8.89 26.81
N LYS A 583 25.36 -8.87 28.15
CA LYS A 583 26.53 -8.47 28.96
C LYS A 583 27.82 -9.15 28.51
N GLU A 584 27.80 -10.48 28.33
CA GLU A 584 28.98 -11.26 27.92
C GLU A 584 29.51 -10.86 26.53
N ASN A 585 28.62 -10.61 25.57
CA ASN A 585 29.02 -10.17 24.24
C ASN A 585 29.57 -8.74 24.25
N ILE A 586 28.95 -7.85 25.02
CA ILE A 586 29.41 -6.46 25.17
C ILE A 586 30.80 -6.44 25.82
N SER A 587 30.99 -7.11 26.96
CA SER A 587 32.28 -7.18 27.64
C SER A 587 33.37 -7.78 26.75
N TYR A 588 33.05 -8.84 26.00
CA TYR A 588 33.97 -9.39 25.01
C TYR A 588 34.46 -8.35 23.99
N PHE A 589 33.57 -7.51 23.47
CA PHE A 589 33.94 -6.50 22.48
C PHE A 589 34.70 -5.33 23.12
N GLU A 590 34.34 -4.92 24.34
CA GLU A 590 35.07 -3.91 25.12
C GLU A 590 36.52 -4.36 25.37
N ASP A 591 36.73 -5.63 25.78
CA ASP A 591 38.05 -6.23 25.99
C ASP A 591 38.90 -6.24 24.71
N LYS A 592 38.26 -6.30 23.54
CA LYS A 592 38.90 -6.23 22.22
C LYS A 592 39.06 -4.80 21.70
N GLY A 593 38.77 -3.78 22.52
CA GLY A 593 38.94 -2.37 22.18
C GLY A 593 37.87 -1.82 21.24
N ALA A 594 36.67 -2.42 21.21
CA ALA A 594 35.57 -1.94 20.38
C ALA A 594 35.11 -0.54 20.80
N LYS A 595 34.80 0.30 19.80
CA LYS A 595 34.11 1.59 20.00
C LYS A 595 32.61 1.35 19.96
N ILE A 596 31.96 1.36 21.13
CA ILE A 596 30.54 1.06 21.26
C ILE A 596 29.73 2.35 21.33
N ILE A 597 28.79 2.51 20.40
CA ILE A 597 27.87 3.63 20.35
C ILE A 597 26.52 3.16 20.88
N TYR A 598 26.13 3.70 22.02
CA TYR A 598 24.81 3.46 22.61
C TYR A 598 23.83 4.53 22.15
N LEU A 599 22.87 4.16 21.29
CA LEU A 599 21.76 5.04 20.93
C LEU A 599 20.76 5.08 22.10
N LYS A 600 20.94 6.05 23.00
CA LYS A 600 20.03 6.29 24.13
C LYS A 600 18.76 6.94 23.60
N GLY A 601 17.66 6.20 23.63
CA GLY A 601 16.36 6.65 23.19
C GLY A 601 15.27 5.85 23.89
N ARG A 602 14.02 6.23 23.69
CA ARG A 602 12.87 5.47 24.18
C ARG A 602 12.76 4.16 23.40
N THR A 603 12.42 3.11 24.11
CA THR A 603 12.25 1.78 23.52
C THR A 603 10.83 1.56 23.06
N LYS A 604 10.61 0.55 22.23
CA LYS A 604 9.27 0.18 21.79
C LYS A 604 8.32 -0.09 22.97
N GLU A 605 8.82 -0.70 24.05
CA GLU A 605 8.02 -0.99 25.25
C GLU A 605 7.54 0.31 25.93
N ASP A 606 8.41 1.32 26.04
CA ASP A 606 8.08 2.60 26.69
C ASP A 606 6.94 3.36 25.99
N TRP A 607 6.80 3.15 24.68
CA TRP A 607 5.75 3.76 23.85
C TRP A 607 4.44 2.97 23.86
N ILE A 608 4.52 1.63 23.86
CA ILE A 608 3.33 0.75 23.92
C ILE A 608 2.55 0.97 25.23
N GLU A 609 3.24 1.09 26.36
CA GLU A 609 2.59 1.22 27.67
C GLU A 609 1.90 2.59 27.89
N LYS A 610 2.36 3.65 27.22
CA LYS A 610 1.88 5.02 27.44
C LYS A 610 0.81 5.47 26.48
N GLU A 611 0.69 4.84 25.31
CA GLU A 611 -0.09 5.38 24.20
C GLU A 611 -0.87 4.29 23.45
N GLU A 612 -2.19 4.41 23.42
CA GLU A 612 -3.08 3.43 22.77
C GLU A 612 -2.79 3.25 21.27
N ILE A 613 -2.37 4.31 20.57
CA ILE A 613 -1.97 4.25 19.15
C ILE A 613 -0.56 3.65 19.01
N GLY A 614 0.29 3.77 20.03
CA GLY A 614 1.69 3.32 20.01
C GLY A 614 1.82 1.82 19.72
N ARG A 615 0.85 1.00 20.12
CA ARG A 615 0.83 -0.46 19.87
C ARG A 615 0.79 -0.86 18.38
N PHE A 616 0.31 0.03 17.52
CA PHE A 616 0.18 -0.20 16.07
C PHE A 616 1.26 0.50 15.25
N VAL A 617 2.03 1.42 15.84
CA VAL A 617 3.15 2.06 15.15
C VAL A 617 4.31 1.06 15.05
N PRO A 618 5.11 1.03 13.97
CA PRO A 618 6.18 0.07 13.79
C PRO A 618 7.40 0.36 14.67
N LEU A 619 7.23 0.25 15.98
CA LEU A 619 8.22 0.60 16.99
C LEU A 619 9.37 -0.41 17.05
N GLY A 620 9.16 -1.64 16.59
CA GLY A 620 10.24 -2.63 16.47
C GLY A 620 11.33 -2.24 15.48
N THR A 621 11.06 -1.33 14.54
CA THR A 621 12.05 -0.76 13.60
C THR A 621 12.56 0.61 14.04
N LEU A 622 12.19 1.08 15.23
CA LEU A 622 12.60 2.39 15.77
C LEU A 622 14.12 2.50 15.91
N PHE A 623 14.79 1.42 16.31
CA PHE A 623 16.25 1.36 16.36
C PHE A 623 16.85 1.47 14.96
N GLU A 624 16.35 0.72 13.99
CA GLU A 624 16.80 0.75 12.59
C GLU A 624 16.60 2.12 11.94
N TYR A 625 15.45 2.76 12.18
CA TYR A 625 15.18 4.12 11.70
C TYR A 625 16.16 5.12 12.33
N SER A 626 16.30 5.07 13.65
CA SER A 626 17.13 6.04 14.37
C SER A 626 18.62 5.86 14.12
N SER A 627 19.08 4.62 14.01
CA SER A 627 20.46 4.28 13.64
C SER A 627 20.79 4.74 12.24
N LEU A 628 19.90 4.56 11.27
CA LEU A 628 20.09 5.07 9.91
C LEU A 628 20.22 6.60 9.92
N VAL A 629 19.28 7.32 10.54
CA VAL A 629 19.29 8.79 10.61
C VAL A 629 20.55 9.30 11.32
N PHE A 630 20.91 8.70 12.47
CA PHE A 630 22.11 9.04 13.22
C PHE A 630 23.40 8.84 12.39
N ILE A 631 23.54 7.69 11.71
CA ILE A 631 24.70 7.40 10.85
C ILE A 631 24.76 8.39 9.67
N LEU A 632 23.62 8.80 9.10
CA LEU A 632 23.61 9.84 8.07
C LEU A 632 24.14 11.17 8.61
N SER A 633 23.75 11.57 9.83
CA SER A 633 24.30 12.77 10.48
C SER A 633 25.81 12.65 10.71
N LEU A 634 26.28 11.47 11.12
CA LEU A 634 27.70 11.17 11.29
C LEU A 634 28.48 11.29 9.97
N ILE A 635 27.99 10.65 8.90
CA ILE A 635 28.62 10.67 7.59
C ILE A 635 28.67 12.10 7.05
N GLN A 636 27.60 12.87 7.19
CA GLN A 636 27.58 14.29 6.79
C GLN A 636 28.72 15.07 7.45
N ALA A 637 28.89 14.96 8.78
CA ALA A 637 29.96 15.64 9.50
C ALA A 637 31.36 15.21 9.01
N VAL A 638 31.56 13.90 8.78
CA VAL A 638 32.81 13.35 8.24
C VAL A 638 33.05 13.83 6.80
N MET A 639 32.00 13.97 5.98
CA MET A 639 32.07 14.55 4.63
C MET A 639 32.51 16.02 4.66
N GLU A 640 32.05 16.79 5.64
CA GLU A 640 32.47 18.18 5.90
C GLU A 640 33.87 18.30 6.53
N GLY A 641 34.49 17.17 6.90
CA GLY A 641 35.79 17.14 7.59
C GLY A 641 35.72 17.64 9.03
N LYS A 642 34.53 17.61 9.64
CA LYS A 642 34.28 18.03 11.02
C LYS A 642 34.32 16.80 11.93
N SER A 643 35.14 16.84 12.97
CA SER A 643 35.24 15.79 13.98
C SER A 643 34.55 16.13 15.31
N SER A 644 33.71 17.17 15.33
CA SER A 644 33.03 17.63 16.54
C SER A 644 31.65 16.97 16.71
N PRO A 645 31.36 16.39 17.89
CA PRO A 645 30.00 15.93 18.25
C PRO A 645 28.92 16.99 18.09
N LEU A 646 29.26 18.27 18.34
CA LEU A 646 28.32 19.38 18.21
C LEU A 646 27.77 19.49 16.78
N ARG A 647 28.63 19.29 15.77
CA ARG A 647 28.18 19.35 14.38
C ARG A 647 27.24 18.20 14.03
N VAL A 648 27.47 17.01 14.58
CA VAL A 648 26.55 15.87 14.41
C VAL A 648 25.19 16.18 15.04
N LYS A 649 25.15 16.80 16.23
CA LYS A 649 23.89 17.27 16.85
C LYS A 649 23.16 18.30 15.99
N GLU A 650 23.87 19.28 15.44
CA GLU A 650 23.28 20.29 14.54
C GLU A 650 22.65 19.64 13.30
N ILE A 651 23.37 18.75 12.62
CA ILE A 651 22.86 18.03 11.44
C ILE A 651 21.64 17.18 11.81
N LEU A 652 21.67 16.52 12.97
CA LEU A 652 20.53 15.75 13.46
C LEU A 652 19.31 16.64 13.73
N LYS A 653 19.50 17.85 14.28
CA LYS A 653 18.41 18.85 14.43
C LYS A 653 17.85 19.32 13.10
N GLU A 654 18.70 19.54 12.10
CA GLU A 654 18.28 19.89 10.73
C GLU A 654 17.38 18.78 10.15
N ILE A 655 17.77 17.51 10.30
CA ILE A 655 16.97 16.37 9.85
C ILE A 655 15.67 16.22 10.65
N ILE A 656 15.71 16.38 11.97
CA ILE A 656 14.50 16.31 12.82
C ILE A 656 13.49 17.37 12.39
N LYS A 657 13.95 18.60 12.14
CA LYS A 657 13.10 19.70 11.69
C LYS A 657 12.41 19.37 10.36
N GLU A 658 13.14 18.80 9.40
CA GLU A 658 12.56 18.37 8.13
C GLU A 658 11.48 17.29 8.33
N ILE A 659 11.73 16.29 9.19
CA ILE A 659 10.74 15.24 9.50
C ILE A 659 9.49 15.84 10.17
N GLU A 660 9.65 16.88 11.00
CA GLU A 660 8.53 17.62 11.58
C GLU A 660 7.74 18.40 10.52
N GLU A 661 8.41 19.05 9.58
CA GLU A 661 7.78 19.77 8.46
C GLU A 661 7.02 18.82 7.50
N PHE A 662 7.45 17.56 7.38
CA PHE A 662 6.74 16.54 6.60
C PHE A 662 5.30 16.29 7.10
N LYS A 663 4.97 16.65 8.36
CA LYS A 663 3.59 16.59 8.87
C LYS A 663 2.62 17.42 8.03
N GLU A 664 3.03 18.59 7.56
CA GLU A 664 2.17 19.43 6.72
C GLU A 664 1.93 18.77 5.35
N THR A 665 2.95 18.12 4.79
CA THR A 665 2.81 17.36 3.53
C THR A 665 1.83 16.19 3.66
N VAL A 666 1.77 15.55 4.83
CA VAL A 666 0.79 14.50 5.14
C VAL A 666 -0.61 15.06 5.27
N LYS A 667 -0.78 16.20 5.98
CA LYS A 667 -2.08 16.86 6.15
C LYS A 667 -2.66 17.33 4.82
N ASP A 668 -1.84 17.93 3.97
CA ASP A 668 -2.25 18.42 2.65
C ASP A 668 -2.65 17.30 1.67
N GLN A 669 -2.25 16.05 1.96
CA GLN A 669 -2.48 14.88 1.13
C GLN A 669 -3.24 13.76 1.86
N GLU A 670 -4.11 14.12 2.82
CA GLU A 670 -4.86 13.16 3.64
C GLU A 670 -5.70 12.17 2.80
N GLU A 671 -6.42 12.65 1.79
CA GLU A 671 -7.23 11.76 0.93
C GLU A 671 -6.34 10.84 0.09
N ALA A 672 -5.21 11.33 -0.42
CA ALA A 672 -4.28 10.50 -1.18
C ALA A 672 -3.63 9.41 -0.31
N LEU A 673 -3.25 9.74 0.94
CA LEU A 673 -2.79 8.75 1.91
C LEU A 673 -3.85 7.68 2.16
N LYS A 674 -5.09 8.10 2.40
CA LYS A 674 -6.22 7.19 2.63
C LYS A 674 -6.44 6.24 1.44
N GLU A 675 -6.49 6.76 0.23
CA GLU A 675 -6.66 5.94 -0.98
C GLU A 675 -5.51 4.94 -1.14
N ILE A 676 -4.27 5.34 -0.85
CA ILE A 676 -3.09 4.47 -0.90
C ILE A 676 -3.21 3.32 0.10
N ILE A 677 -3.54 3.60 1.36
CA ILE A 677 -3.68 2.56 2.37
C ILE A 677 -4.84 1.63 2.00
N GLU A 678 -5.99 2.16 1.58
CA GLU A 678 -7.14 1.35 1.18
C GLU A 678 -6.83 0.44 -0.02
N SER A 679 -6.07 0.90 -1.02
CA SER A 679 -5.60 0.06 -2.13
C SER A 679 -4.69 -1.08 -1.67
N ILE A 680 -3.74 -0.81 -0.76
CA ILE A 680 -2.85 -1.84 -0.22
C ILE A 680 -3.64 -2.87 0.59
N VAL A 681 -4.54 -2.41 1.47
CA VAL A 681 -5.42 -3.26 2.28
C VAL A 681 -6.29 -4.14 1.39
N GLN A 682 -6.90 -3.57 0.35
CA GLN A 682 -7.68 -4.33 -0.62
C GLN A 682 -6.85 -5.43 -1.27
N SER A 683 -5.65 -5.12 -1.78
CA SER A 683 -4.76 -6.11 -2.37
C SER A 683 -4.40 -7.26 -1.42
N ILE A 684 -4.15 -6.95 -0.14
CA ILE A 684 -3.84 -7.97 0.88
C ILE A 684 -5.04 -8.91 1.06
N TRP A 685 -6.25 -8.36 1.20
CA TRP A 685 -7.45 -9.17 1.43
C TRP A 685 -7.87 -10.02 0.23
N GLU A 686 -7.63 -9.52 -0.98
CA GLU A 686 -7.88 -10.26 -2.22
C GLU A 686 -6.74 -11.25 -2.53
N GLY A 687 -5.73 -11.33 -1.65
CA GLY A 687 -4.62 -12.28 -1.75
C GLY A 687 -3.54 -11.91 -2.78
N GLY A 688 -3.52 -10.65 -3.22
CA GLY A 688 -2.54 -10.05 -4.11
C GLY A 688 -1.19 -9.79 -3.45
N TYR A 689 -0.22 -9.40 -4.28
CA TYR A 689 1.13 -9.01 -3.87
C TYR A 689 1.27 -7.50 -3.74
N ILE A 690 2.05 -7.06 -2.77
CA ILE A 690 2.59 -5.70 -2.68
C ILE A 690 3.95 -5.69 -3.37
N VAL A 691 4.02 -5.03 -4.51
CA VAL A 691 5.13 -5.11 -5.45
C VAL A 691 5.92 -3.81 -5.44
N PHE A 692 7.19 -3.85 -5.10
CA PHE A 692 8.06 -2.67 -5.10
C PHE A 692 8.79 -2.53 -6.44
N LEU A 693 8.56 -1.40 -7.10
CA LEU A 693 9.27 -0.96 -8.31
C LEU A 693 10.10 0.28 -7.98
N SER A 694 11.37 0.10 -7.66
CA SER A 694 12.26 1.18 -7.22
C SER A 694 13.70 0.86 -7.66
N TYR A 695 14.56 1.87 -7.73
CA TYR A 695 15.96 1.69 -8.17
C TYR A 695 16.93 2.42 -7.25
N GLY A 696 18.19 1.97 -7.24
CA GLY A 696 19.25 2.63 -6.47
C GLY A 696 18.96 2.69 -4.96
N ARG A 697 19.04 3.89 -4.38
CA ARG A 697 18.80 4.10 -2.94
C ARG A 697 17.33 4.00 -2.54
N THR A 698 16.40 4.43 -3.39
CA THR A 698 14.95 4.28 -3.10
C THR A 698 14.57 2.81 -3.02
N PHE A 699 15.17 1.95 -3.86
CA PHE A 699 15.02 0.50 -3.73
C PHE A 699 15.45 -0.04 -2.37
N ARG A 700 16.60 0.41 -1.85
CA ARG A 700 17.09 -0.02 -0.53
C ARG A 700 16.14 0.40 0.61
N LEU A 701 15.50 1.56 0.49
CA LEU A 701 14.46 2.01 1.44
C LEU A 701 13.18 1.17 1.29
N SER A 702 12.77 0.84 0.06
CA SER A 702 11.63 -0.04 -0.20
C SER A 702 11.83 -1.43 0.41
N GLU A 703 13.07 -1.93 0.46
CA GLU A 703 13.39 -3.20 1.11
C GLU A 703 13.10 -3.17 2.62
N ILE A 704 13.29 -2.02 3.29
CA ILE A 704 12.97 -1.86 4.72
C ILE A 704 11.46 -1.97 4.94
N LEU A 705 10.65 -1.28 4.12
CA LEU A 705 9.19 -1.41 4.17
C LEU A 705 8.77 -2.85 3.87
N GLY A 706 9.26 -3.42 2.78
CA GLY A 706 8.88 -4.78 2.38
C GLY A 706 9.27 -5.84 3.41
N ALA A 707 10.40 -5.69 4.10
CA ALA A 707 10.75 -6.55 5.23
C ALA A 707 9.75 -6.40 6.39
N ARG A 708 9.29 -5.18 6.66
CA ARG A 708 8.26 -4.94 7.69
C ARG A 708 6.90 -5.51 7.31
N LEU A 709 6.47 -5.33 6.06
CA LEU A 709 5.25 -5.92 5.53
C LEU A 709 5.31 -7.45 5.55
N PHE A 710 6.46 -8.03 5.23
CA PHE A 710 6.65 -9.48 5.25
C PHE A 710 6.52 -10.12 6.65
N GLN A 711 6.77 -9.35 7.72
CA GLN A 711 6.53 -9.81 9.10
C GLN A 711 5.04 -9.85 9.46
N MET A 712 4.17 -9.19 8.68
CA MET A 712 2.73 -9.21 8.85
C MET A 712 2.17 -10.48 8.22
N LYS A 713 1.39 -11.25 8.98
CA LYS A 713 0.80 -12.51 8.52
C LYS A 713 -0.03 -12.29 7.25
N ASN A 714 0.11 -13.19 6.27
CA ASN A 714 -0.59 -13.20 4.99
C ASN A 714 -0.29 -12.04 4.02
N VAL A 715 0.63 -11.12 4.35
CA VAL A 715 1.06 -10.08 3.41
C VAL A 715 2.14 -10.63 2.50
N LYS A 716 1.88 -10.60 1.18
CA LYS A 716 2.81 -11.08 0.16
C LYS A 716 3.57 -9.90 -0.43
N VAL A 717 4.89 -9.97 -0.43
CA VAL A 717 5.76 -8.89 -0.94
C VAL A 717 6.58 -9.39 -2.12
N MET A 718 6.74 -8.56 -3.15
CA MET A 718 7.61 -8.82 -4.29
C MET A 718 8.45 -7.59 -4.63
N PHE A 719 9.68 -7.80 -5.11
CA PHE A 719 10.58 -6.73 -5.56
C PHE A 719 10.93 -6.89 -7.04
N ILE A 720 10.70 -5.86 -7.84
CA ILE A 720 11.06 -5.83 -9.26
C ILE A 720 12.48 -5.30 -9.41
N ASN A 721 13.45 -6.18 -9.17
CA ASN A 721 14.87 -5.95 -9.52
C ASN A 721 15.67 -7.26 -9.59
N SER A 722 14.97 -8.39 -9.73
CA SER A 722 15.52 -9.75 -9.80
C SER A 722 15.40 -10.27 -11.24
N PRO A 723 16.36 -11.08 -11.76
CA PRO A 723 16.30 -11.64 -13.11
C PRO A 723 15.08 -12.55 -13.37
N ILE A 724 14.33 -12.92 -12.33
CA ILE A 724 13.05 -13.64 -12.42
C ILE A 724 12.01 -12.81 -11.65
N VAL A 725 11.01 -12.28 -12.35
CA VAL A 725 9.90 -11.52 -11.76
C VAL A 725 8.61 -12.32 -12.00
N ALA A 726 7.82 -12.56 -10.95
CA ALA A 726 6.51 -13.18 -11.12
C ALA A 726 5.57 -12.23 -11.90
N ASP A 727 4.59 -12.78 -12.62
CA ASP A 727 3.66 -11.96 -13.39
C ASP A 727 2.81 -11.06 -12.46
N ILE A 728 2.77 -9.76 -12.78
CA ILE A 728 1.96 -8.76 -12.07
C ILE A 728 0.55 -8.82 -12.66
N ALA A 729 -0.46 -8.99 -11.81
CA ALA A 729 -1.85 -9.06 -12.23
C ALA A 729 -2.78 -8.57 -11.12
N SER A 730 -4.02 -8.21 -11.46
CA SER A 730 -5.03 -7.97 -10.43
C SER A 730 -5.12 -9.18 -9.47
N PRO A 731 -5.15 -8.98 -8.14
CA PRO A 731 -5.36 -7.72 -7.43
C PRO A 731 -4.07 -7.11 -6.84
N ASP A 732 -2.91 -7.29 -7.47
CA ASP A 732 -1.63 -6.78 -6.97
C ASP A 732 -1.62 -5.24 -6.85
N THR A 733 -0.89 -4.73 -5.86
CA THR A 733 -0.56 -3.29 -5.72
C THR A 733 0.91 -3.08 -6.01
N VAL A 734 1.24 -2.19 -6.93
CA VAL A 734 2.61 -1.82 -7.30
C VAL A 734 2.98 -0.46 -6.72
N ILE A 735 3.96 -0.42 -5.83
CA ILE A 735 4.52 0.81 -5.25
C ILE A 735 5.76 1.21 -6.04
N VAL A 736 5.67 2.36 -6.72
CA VAL A 736 6.72 2.95 -7.54
C VAL A 736 7.31 4.16 -6.84
N ALA A 737 8.58 4.11 -6.43
CA ALA A 737 9.25 5.23 -5.75
C ALA A 737 10.42 5.79 -6.56
N THR A 738 10.24 7.02 -7.08
CA THR A 738 11.24 7.75 -7.87
C THR A 738 11.21 9.24 -7.53
N LEU A 739 12.09 9.67 -6.61
CA LEU A 739 12.06 11.04 -6.06
C LEU A 739 12.34 12.13 -7.13
N SER A 740 13.32 11.90 -8.00
CA SER A 740 13.62 12.82 -9.11
C SER A 740 12.62 12.75 -10.27
N GLY A 741 11.91 11.62 -10.42
CA GLY A 741 10.98 11.38 -11.52
C GLY A 741 11.59 11.41 -12.93
N GLN A 742 12.93 11.43 -13.04
CA GLN A 742 13.66 11.54 -14.31
C GLN A 742 14.19 10.17 -14.82
N HIS A 743 14.19 9.15 -13.97
CA HIS A 743 14.54 7.79 -14.36
C HIS A 743 13.53 7.20 -15.34
N LYS A 744 14.01 6.71 -16.49
CA LYS A 744 13.16 6.20 -17.57
C LYS A 744 12.58 4.82 -17.24
N GLU A 745 13.31 3.98 -16.51
CA GLU A 745 12.91 2.59 -16.25
C GLU A 745 11.64 2.49 -15.38
N PRO A 746 11.53 3.18 -14.22
CA PRO A 746 10.27 3.24 -13.46
C PRO A 746 9.11 3.74 -14.30
N LEU A 747 9.32 4.79 -15.11
CA LEU A 747 8.29 5.37 -15.96
C LEU A 747 7.80 4.36 -17.01
N ILE A 748 8.72 3.73 -17.76
CA ILE A 748 8.38 2.78 -18.83
C ILE A 748 7.64 1.57 -18.27
N LEU A 749 8.10 1.02 -17.14
CA LEU A 749 7.46 -0.13 -16.52
C LEU A 749 6.08 0.23 -15.95
N SER A 750 5.95 1.41 -15.33
CA SER A 750 4.67 1.91 -14.85
C SER A 750 3.68 2.13 -15.99
N GLN A 751 4.14 2.68 -17.12
CA GLN A 751 3.35 2.83 -18.34
C GLN A 751 2.89 1.48 -18.89
N ARG A 752 3.75 0.48 -18.90
CA ARG A 752 3.42 -0.87 -19.36
C ARG A 752 2.37 -1.51 -18.46
N ILE A 753 2.59 -1.51 -17.14
CA ILE A 753 1.65 -2.06 -16.16
C ILE A 753 0.28 -1.38 -16.30
N SER A 754 0.26 -0.05 -16.32
CA SER A 754 -0.98 0.73 -16.47
C SER A 754 -1.73 0.40 -17.76
N LYS A 755 -1.03 0.14 -18.87
CA LYS A 755 -1.66 -0.19 -20.16
C LYS A 755 -2.12 -1.65 -20.27
N GLU A 756 -1.32 -2.59 -19.78
CA GLU A 756 -1.49 -4.02 -20.08
C GLU A 756 -2.14 -4.81 -18.93
N LYS A 757 -2.15 -4.28 -17.70
CA LYS A 757 -2.59 -5.00 -16.50
C LYS A 757 -3.76 -4.30 -15.83
N GLU A 758 -4.96 -4.58 -16.32
CA GLU A 758 -6.21 -4.05 -15.77
C GLU A 758 -6.43 -4.52 -14.32
N GLY A 759 -6.93 -3.63 -13.46
CA GLY A 759 -7.20 -3.91 -12.05
C GLY A 759 -5.98 -3.90 -11.11
N VAL A 760 -4.75 -3.73 -11.60
CA VAL A 760 -3.56 -3.56 -10.75
C VAL A 760 -3.53 -2.15 -10.17
N ASN A 761 -3.43 -2.02 -8.85
CA ASN A 761 -3.27 -0.71 -8.23
C ASN A 761 -1.84 -0.20 -8.41
N LEU A 762 -1.66 1.04 -8.85
CA LEU A 762 -0.35 1.63 -9.07
C LEU A 762 -0.17 2.86 -8.16
N ILE A 763 0.67 2.73 -7.15
CA ILE A 763 0.98 3.78 -6.19
C ILE A 763 2.30 4.43 -6.58
N CYS A 764 2.23 5.66 -7.06
CA CYS A 764 3.38 6.44 -7.48
C CYS A 764 3.81 7.39 -6.36
N ILE A 765 5.10 7.35 -6.00
CA ILE A 765 5.71 8.21 -4.98
C ILE A 765 6.86 8.98 -5.61
N SER A 766 6.82 10.30 -5.52
CA SER A 766 7.82 11.20 -6.12
C SER A 766 7.85 12.54 -5.40
N GLN A 767 8.86 13.37 -5.66
CA GLN A 767 9.01 14.71 -5.09
C GLN A 767 8.89 15.78 -6.19
N LYS A 768 9.62 15.65 -7.30
CA LYS A 768 9.79 16.71 -8.30
C LYS A 768 8.54 16.90 -9.18
N ASP A 769 7.87 18.04 -8.99
CA ASP A 769 6.56 18.35 -9.58
C ASP A 769 6.55 18.50 -11.11
N ASP A 770 7.66 18.94 -11.69
CA ASP A 770 7.84 19.17 -13.13
C ASP A 770 8.46 17.97 -13.86
N SER A 771 8.71 16.85 -13.17
CA SER A 771 9.31 15.66 -13.76
C SER A 771 8.41 14.98 -14.80
N HIS A 772 9.03 14.32 -15.80
CA HIS A 772 8.30 13.54 -16.81
C HIS A 772 7.40 12.47 -16.18
N PHE A 773 7.87 11.84 -15.09
CA PHE A 773 7.08 10.85 -14.35
C PHE A 773 5.81 11.47 -13.75
N ILE A 774 5.91 12.59 -13.04
CA ILE A 774 4.73 13.23 -12.41
C ILE A 774 3.72 13.72 -13.45
N ARG A 775 4.18 14.31 -14.56
CA ARG A 775 3.28 14.75 -15.65
C ARG A 775 2.46 13.57 -16.18
N TRP A 776 3.15 12.46 -16.47
CA TRP A 776 2.50 11.23 -16.92
C TRP A 776 1.51 10.67 -15.89
N VAL A 777 1.90 10.59 -14.60
CA VAL A 777 1.00 10.10 -13.54
C VAL A 777 -0.26 10.96 -13.44
N LYS A 778 -0.13 12.30 -13.43
CA LYS A 778 -1.26 13.25 -13.36
C LYS A 778 -2.19 13.14 -14.57
N GLU A 779 -1.67 12.78 -15.75
CA GLU A 779 -2.50 12.53 -16.93
C GLU A 779 -3.29 11.23 -16.79
N VAL A 780 -2.62 10.14 -16.42
CA VAL A 780 -3.28 8.82 -16.28
C VAL A 780 -4.33 8.81 -15.16
N MET A 781 -4.09 9.53 -14.06
CA MET A 781 -5.05 9.65 -12.95
C MET A 781 -6.40 10.27 -13.36
N LYS A 782 -6.47 11.01 -14.48
CA LYS A 782 -7.74 11.56 -14.99
C LYS A 782 -8.63 10.48 -15.61
N GLU A 783 -8.04 9.38 -16.05
CA GLU A 783 -8.71 8.30 -16.76
C GLU A 783 -8.79 7.02 -15.92
N LYS A 784 -7.90 6.85 -14.94
CA LYS A 784 -7.70 5.61 -14.19
C LYS A 784 -7.67 5.84 -12.69
N GLU A 785 -8.72 5.40 -12.00
CA GLU A 785 -8.84 5.53 -10.54
C GLU A 785 -7.85 4.65 -9.77
N ASN A 786 -7.35 3.57 -10.37
CA ASN A 786 -6.38 2.64 -9.78
C ASN A 786 -4.93 3.17 -9.78
N VAL A 787 -4.69 4.39 -10.27
CA VAL A 787 -3.38 5.06 -10.18
C VAL A 787 -3.45 6.13 -9.11
N LYS A 788 -2.54 6.07 -8.14
CA LYS A 788 -2.47 6.98 -7.00
C LYS A 788 -1.13 7.69 -6.98
N LEU A 789 -1.10 8.92 -6.49
CA LEU A 789 0.12 9.73 -6.37
C LEU A 789 0.24 10.26 -4.94
N PHE A 790 1.40 10.06 -4.33
CA PHE A 790 1.79 10.75 -3.09
C PHE A 790 3.08 11.54 -3.32
N LYS A 791 3.06 12.82 -2.96
CA LYS A 791 4.25 13.66 -3.01
C LYS A 791 5.02 13.59 -1.70
N ILE A 792 6.33 13.42 -1.80
CA ILE A 792 7.25 13.49 -0.67
C ILE A 792 7.93 14.86 -0.67
N SER A 793 7.92 15.56 0.47
CA SER A 793 8.65 16.81 0.65
C SER A 793 10.12 16.59 1.01
N GLY A 794 10.87 17.67 1.10
CA GLY A 794 12.27 17.71 1.50
C GLY A 794 13.17 18.18 0.39
N SER A 795 14.31 18.76 0.75
CA SER A 795 15.27 19.29 -0.21
C SER A 795 15.95 18.16 -0.98
N VAL A 796 15.94 18.27 -2.31
CA VAL A 796 16.94 17.64 -3.18
C VAL A 796 17.64 18.78 -3.89
N GLU A 797 18.38 19.55 -3.10
CA GLU A 797 19.13 20.68 -3.60
C GLU A 797 20.57 20.28 -3.79
N ARG A 798 21.09 20.49 -5.01
CA ARG A 798 22.52 20.44 -5.25
C ARG A 798 22.92 21.64 -6.09
N ASN A 799 23.66 22.57 -5.51
CA ASN A 799 23.93 23.89 -6.10
C ASN A 799 22.64 24.64 -6.53
N LYS A 800 21.54 24.49 -5.78
CA LYS A 800 20.21 25.10 -6.07
C LYS A 800 19.46 24.56 -7.31
N GLU A 801 19.89 23.45 -7.90
CA GLU A 801 19.17 22.78 -8.99
C GLU A 801 18.84 21.32 -8.66
N VAL A 802 17.68 20.83 -9.11
CA VAL A 802 17.23 19.44 -8.92
C VAL A 802 17.73 18.56 -10.08
N ILE A 803 18.78 17.78 -9.85
CA ILE A 803 19.47 16.94 -10.85
C ILE A 803 19.13 15.43 -10.66
N SER A 804 18.99 14.69 -11.77
CA SER A 804 18.75 13.23 -11.77
C SER A 804 19.91 12.45 -11.13
N TRP A 805 19.61 11.42 -10.33
CA TRP A 805 20.63 10.47 -9.86
C TRP A 805 21.32 9.74 -11.02
N PHE A 806 20.62 9.49 -12.14
CA PHE A 806 21.21 8.90 -13.35
C PHE A 806 22.22 9.83 -14.02
N GLU A 807 21.84 11.09 -14.26
CA GLU A 807 22.73 12.08 -14.91
C GLU A 807 23.96 12.36 -14.06
N ALA A 808 23.81 12.32 -12.73
CA ALA A 808 24.88 12.49 -11.77
C ALA A 808 25.91 11.34 -11.75
N GLN A 809 25.58 10.14 -12.27
CA GLN A 809 26.54 9.02 -12.30
C GLN A 809 27.61 9.17 -13.37
N PHE A 810 27.33 9.89 -14.45
CA PHE A 810 28.19 9.98 -15.63
C PHE A 810 29.07 11.23 -15.66
N ARG A 811 28.97 12.12 -14.66
CA ARG A 811 29.79 13.34 -14.55
C ARG A 811 30.74 13.26 -13.36
N GLU A 812 32.07 13.25 -13.60
CA GLU A 812 33.09 13.06 -12.56
C GLU A 812 33.11 14.14 -11.46
N LYS A 813 32.70 15.37 -11.80
CA LYS A 813 32.50 16.49 -10.86
C LYS A 813 31.28 16.30 -9.95
N GLU A 814 30.31 15.45 -10.33
CA GLU A 814 28.99 15.33 -9.71
C GLU A 814 28.83 14.09 -8.81
N LYS A 815 29.91 13.51 -8.28
CA LYS A 815 29.86 12.41 -7.28
C LYS A 815 29.80 12.85 -5.80
N THR A 816 29.77 14.16 -5.53
CA THR A 816 29.76 14.84 -4.21
C THR A 816 28.38 15.05 -3.53
N THR A 817 27.38 14.17 -3.69
CA THR A 817 26.12 14.35 -2.93
C THR A 817 26.33 14.05 -1.46
N THR A 818 25.83 14.88 -0.56
CA THR A 818 25.87 14.72 0.91
C THR A 818 24.50 14.30 1.48
N PRO A 819 24.42 13.67 2.66
CA PRO A 819 23.14 13.31 3.28
C PRO A 819 22.12 14.46 3.39
N LEU A 820 22.57 15.69 3.71
CA LEU A 820 21.69 16.87 3.81
C LEU A 820 21.17 17.39 2.46
N GLU A 821 21.79 17.01 1.34
CA GLU A 821 21.30 17.38 0.00
C GLU A 821 20.20 16.42 -0.51
N ASN A 822 19.74 15.47 0.32
CA ASN A 822 18.76 14.47 -0.08
C ASN A 822 17.78 14.10 1.04
N LEU A 823 17.16 15.11 1.63
CA LEU A 823 16.25 14.97 2.75
C LEU A 823 14.95 14.24 2.40
N SER A 824 14.56 14.23 1.12
CA SER A 824 13.37 13.48 0.67
C SER A 824 13.51 11.96 0.80
N GLU A 825 14.74 11.41 0.86
CA GLU A 825 14.95 9.98 1.19
C GLU A 825 14.58 9.67 2.64
N ILE A 826 14.79 10.61 3.57
CA ILE A 826 14.41 10.46 4.97
C ILE A 826 12.89 10.53 5.09
N ASN A 827 12.25 11.50 4.43
CA ASN A 827 10.78 11.58 4.41
C ASN A 827 10.13 10.39 3.70
N LEU A 828 10.76 9.81 2.67
CA LEU A 828 10.31 8.55 2.07
C LEU A 828 10.37 7.39 3.06
N LEU A 829 11.46 7.28 3.84
CA LEU A 829 11.57 6.26 4.89
C LEU A 829 10.52 6.47 5.99
N THR A 830 10.28 7.73 6.40
CA THR A 830 9.20 8.09 7.34
C THR A 830 7.84 7.69 6.79
N PHE A 831 7.56 7.99 5.51
CA PHE A 831 6.33 7.61 4.83
C PHE A 831 6.12 6.09 4.79
N TYR A 832 7.19 5.31 4.61
CA TYR A 832 7.11 3.86 4.72
C TYR A 832 6.73 3.38 6.12
N HIS A 833 7.20 4.04 7.19
CA HIS A 833 6.76 3.72 8.55
C HIS A 833 5.28 4.10 8.76
N ILE A 834 4.81 5.19 8.15
CA ILE A 834 3.39 5.58 8.15
C ILE A 834 2.53 4.51 7.47
N ILE A 835 2.96 3.99 6.31
CA ILE A 835 2.26 2.90 5.61
C ILE A 835 2.19 1.67 6.52
N ALA A 836 3.32 1.25 7.09
CA ALA A 836 3.36 0.10 7.98
C ALA A 836 2.45 0.26 9.21
N ALA A 837 2.45 1.44 9.86
CA ALA A 837 1.58 1.75 10.99
C ALA A 837 0.09 1.69 10.63
N SER A 838 -0.27 2.28 9.49
CA SER A 838 -1.64 2.32 9.01
C SER A 838 -2.16 0.92 8.67
N LEU A 839 -1.31 0.06 8.11
CA LEU A 839 -1.64 -1.34 7.84
C LEU A 839 -1.73 -2.16 9.12
N MET A 840 -0.82 -1.97 10.07
CA MET A 840 -0.89 -2.62 11.39
C MET A 840 -2.21 -2.30 12.08
N GLN A 841 -2.65 -1.03 12.07
CA GLN A 841 -3.95 -0.64 12.59
C GLN A 841 -5.11 -1.34 11.86
N GLU A 842 -5.16 -1.30 10.53
CA GLU A 842 -6.29 -1.85 9.76
C GLU A 842 -6.35 -3.38 9.76
N LEU A 843 -5.20 -4.03 9.85
CA LEU A 843 -5.12 -5.49 9.95
C LEU A 843 -5.28 -5.98 11.39
N GLY A 844 -5.31 -5.08 12.38
CA GLY A 844 -5.35 -5.42 13.80
C GLY A 844 -4.10 -6.17 14.27
N ILE A 845 -2.93 -5.79 13.73
CA ILE A 845 -1.63 -6.42 14.02
C ILE A 845 -0.86 -5.49 14.95
N GLU A 846 -0.62 -5.94 16.18
CA GLU A 846 0.25 -5.23 17.12
C GLU A 846 1.72 -5.66 16.93
N GLU A 847 2.66 -4.91 17.50
CA GLU A 847 4.09 -5.22 17.44
C GLU A 847 4.43 -6.64 17.91
N LYS A 848 3.66 -7.18 18.88
CA LYS A 848 3.84 -8.53 19.44
C LYS A 848 3.39 -9.65 18.49
N ASP A 849 2.49 -9.33 17.55
CA ASP A 849 1.91 -10.29 16.61
C ASP A 849 2.79 -10.48 15.36
N LEU A 850 3.78 -9.59 15.19
CA LEU A 850 4.71 -9.65 14.09
C LEU A 850 5.64 -10.84 14.23
N MET A 851 5.74 -11.56 13.13
CA MET A 851 6.41 -12.83 13.12
C MET A 851 7.92 -12.59 13.04
N HIS A 852 8.66 -13.09 14.03
CA HIS A 852 10.13 -13.02 13.99
C HIS A 852 10.72 -13.86 12.85
N THR A 853 9.98 -14.87 12.38
CA THR A 853 10.36 -15.76 11.27
C THR A 853 9.13 -16.42 10.65
N HIS A 854 8.63 -15.91 9.53
CA HIS A 854 8.09 -16.76 8.48
C HIS A 854 9.09 -16.74 7.33
N TYR A 855 9.98 -17.73 7.26
CA TYR A 855 10.51 -18.15 5.96
C TYR A 855 9.54 -19.17 5.37
N GLU A 856 8.24 -18.85 5.36
CA GLU A 856 7.41 -19.42 4.33
C GLU A 856 7.83 -18.70 3.06
N LEU A 857 8.70 -19.37 2.29
CA LEU A 857 8.64 -19.25 0.84
C LEU A 857 7.16 -19.44 0.52
N ALA A 858 6.40 -18.34 0.45
CA ALA A 858 5.11 -18.34 -0.19
C ALA A 858 5.38 -19.08 -1.49
N PRO A 859 4.71 -20.22 -1.76
CA PRO A 859 4.91 -20.89 -3.01
C PRO A 859 4.63 -19.81 -4.04
N LEU A 860 5.72 -19.36 -4.69
CA LEU A 860 5.68 -18.50 -5.84
C LEU A 860 4.52 -19.02 -6.67
N LYS A 861 3.76 -18.13 -7.31
CA LYS A 861 2.87 -18.49 -8.41
C LYS A 861 3.68 -19.24 -9.50
N LEU A 862 4.05 -20.49 -9.25
CA LEU A 862 4.51 -21.52 -10.16
C LEU A 862 3.29 -22.31 -10.66
N LYS A 863 2.09 -21.71 -10.56
CA LYS A 863 0.93 -22.11 -11.38
C LYS A 863 0.99 -21.50 -12.78
N GLY A 864 1.94 -20.61 -13.07
CA GLY A 864 2.32 -20.30 -14.45
C GLY A 864 3.25 -21.39 -14.97
N ARG A 865 2.85 -22.11 -16.02
CA ARG A 865 3.75 -23.02 -16.74
C ARG A 865 5.05 -22.27 -17.03
N VAL A 866 6.19 -22.84 -16.63
CA VAL A 866 7.50 -22.40 -17.16
C VAL A 866 7.35 -22.39 -18.67
N ARG A 867 7.43 -21.21 -19.28
CA ARG A 867 7.42 -21.07 -20.74
C ARG A 867 8.56 -21.94 -21.27
N LYS A 868 8.24 -22.88 -22.15
CA LYS A 868 9.28 -23.57 -22.93
C LYS A 868 10.14 -22.49 -23.61
N PRO A 869 11.48 -22.61 -23.61
CA PRO A 869 12.32 -21.67 -24.31
C PRO A 869 11.84 -21.54 -25.76
N THR A 870 11.80 -20.32 -26.28
CA THR A 870 11.44 -20.11 -27.68
C THR A 870 12.46 -20.79 -28.58
N GLU A 871 12.05 -21.23 -29.77
CA GLU A 871 12.97 -21.81 -30.77
C GLU A 871 14.18 -20.92 -31.01
N LYS A 872 14.02 -19.60 -30.98
CA LYS A 872 15.12 -18.64 -31.13
C LYS A 872 16.11 -18.66 -29.95
N GLU A 873 15.63 -18.88 -28.73
CA GLU A 873 16.49 -19.05 -27.54
C GLU A 873 17.20 -20.40 -27.57
N LEU A 874 16.51 -21.46 -28.01
CA LEU A 874 17.04 -22.80 -28.20
C LEU A 874 18.04 -22.86 -29.37
N GLU A 875 17.80 -22.17 -30.47
CA GLU A 875 18.74 -22.03 -31.60
C GLU A 875 19.98 -21.23 -31.21
N ASN A 876 19.84 -20.15 -30.44
CA ASN A 876 20.99 -19.40 -29.93
C ASN A 876 21.82 -20.23 -28.96
N PHE A 877 21.18 -21.11 -28.18
CA PHE A 877 21.84 -22.05 -27.30
C PHE A 877 22.49 -23.21 -28.08
N LEU A 878 21.84 -23.77 -29.09
CA LEU A 878 22.38 -24.83 -29.94
C LEU A 878 23.51 -24.35 -30.86
N LYS A 879 23.50 -23.07 -31.27
CA LYS A 879 24.63 -22.41 -31.96
C LYS A 879 25.93 -22.40 -31.14
N TYR A 880 25.86 -22.58 -29.82
CA TYR A 880 27.03 -22.75 -28.96
C TYR A 880 27.71 -24.12 -29.14
N PHE A 881 26.93 -25.17 -29.41
CA PHE A 881 27.43 -26.55 -29.54
C PHE A 881 27.58 -27.01 -31.00
N GLY A 882 26.86 -26.37 -31.93
CA GLY A 882 26.55 -26.96 -33.21
C GLY A 882 27.48 -26.68 -34.39
N ASN A 883 28.53 -25.85 -34.29
CA ASN A 883 29.34 -25.55 -35.49
C ASN A 883 30.72 -24.91 -35.27
N ASN A 884 31.48 -25.32 -34.26
CA ASN A 884 32.92 -25.07 -34.28
C ASN A 884 33.67 -26.29 -33.75
N GLU A 885 34.28 -27.06 -34.65
CA GLU A 885 35.62 -27.57 -34.36
C GLU A 885 36.40 -26.41 -33.73
N VAL A 886 37.08 -26.65 -32.61
CA VAL A 886 38.00 -25.67 -32.02
C VAL A 886 39.15 -25.48 -33.02
N LYS A 887 38.96 -24.61 -34.01
CA LYS A 887 40.04 -24.08 -34.82
C LYS A 887 40.67 -22.94 -34.04
N LEU A 888 41.80 -23.24 -33.42
CA LEU A 888 42.75 -22.25 -32.93
C LEU A 888 42.96 -21.21 -34.03
N ALA A 889 42.58 -19.96 -33.75
CA ALA A 889 42.72 -18.88 -34.71
C ALA A 889 44.21 -18.70 -35.06
N GLU A 890 44.51 -18.77 -36.35
CA GLU A 890 45.83 -18.44 -36.88
C GLU A 890 46.20 -16.99 -36.52
N LYS A 891 47.49 -16.80 -36.20
CA LYS A 891 48.09 -15.51 -35.84
C LYS A 891 47.68 -14.42 -36.83
N THR A 892 46.89 -13.45 -36.39
CA THR A 892 46.71 -12.19 -37.12
C THR A 892 47.30 -11.02 -36.33
N LYS A 893 48.19 -10.28 -37.01
CA LYS A 893 48.83 -9.06 -36.55
C LYS A 893 47.81 -7.92 -36.54
N LEU A 894 47.04 -7.75 -35.47
CA LEU A 894 46.53 -6.45 -34.97
C LEU A 894 45.55 -6.66 -33.80
N ASN A 895 46.05 -6.39 -32.59
CA ASN A 895 45.26 -6.07 -31.40
C ASN A 895 44.36 -4.86 -31.70
N ARG A 896 43.02 -4.99 -31.65
CA ARG A 896 42.07 -3.89 -31.41
C ARG A 896 40.62 -4.38 -31.17
N LEU A 897 40.18 -4.29 -29.92
CA LEU A 897 38.87 -3.76 -29.45
C LEU A 897 37.52 -4.23 -30.07
N SER A 898 37.46 -5.22 -30.96
CA SER A 898 36.18 -5.64 -31.57
C SER A 898 35.47 -6.84 -30.90
N GLN A 899 36.05 -7.48 -29.87
CA GLN A 899 35.40 -8.60 -29.15
C GLN A 899 34.76 -8.21 -27.81
N ALA A 900 35.02 -7.02 -27.27
CA ALA A 900 34.57 -6.62 -25.93
C ALA A 900 33.05 -6.68 -25.73
N ASN A 901 32.25 -6.35 -26.74
CA ASN A 901 30.78 -6.46 -26.67
C ASN A 901 30.27 -7.91 -26.72
N ILE A 902 31.01 -8.82 -27.34
CA ILE A 902 30.66 -10.25 -27.40
C ILE A 902 31.05 -10.91 -26.07
N THR A 903 32.27 -10.66 -25.59
CA THR A 903 32.79 -11.15 -24.30
C THR A 903 31.98 -10.62 -23.11
N SER A 904 31.60 -9.34 -23.10
CA SER A 904 30.76 -8.75 -22.03
C SER A 904 29.37 -9.37 -21.97
N LYS A 905 28.75 -9.59 -23.14
CA LYS A 905 27.42 -10.22 -23.24
C LYS A 905 27.46 -11.71 -22.92
N ARG A 906 28.56 -12.40 -23.24
CA ARG A 906 28.84 -13.79 -22.83
C ARG A 906 28.99 -13.90 -21.31
N ILE A 907 29.73 -12.99 -20.68
CA ILE A 907 29.88 -12.96 -19.22
C ILE A 907 28.53 -12.68 -18.54
N GLU A 908 27.70 -11.81 -19.10
CA GLU A 908 26.34 -11.56 -18.60
C GLU A 908 25.47 -12.83 -18.65
N ILE A 909 25.54 -13.59 -19.75
CA ILE A 909 24.84 -14.88 -19.90
C ILE A 909 25.39 -15.91 -18.92
N LEU A 910 26.72 -16.04 -18.78
CA LEU A 910 27.36 -16.98 -17.87
C LEU A 910 27.07 -16.66 -16.41
N LYS A 911 27.07 -15.38 -16.02
CA LYS A 911 26.67 -14.93 -14.67
C LYS A 911 25.18 -15.21 -14.42
N SER A 912 24.32 -15.02 -15.42
CA SER A 912 22.91 -15.41 -15.33
C SER A 912 22.74 -16.91 -15.13
N LEU A 913 23.50 -17.75 -15.84
CA LEU A 913 23.49 -19.20 -15.65
C LEU A 913 24.07 -19.63 -14.29
N ALA A 914 25.12 -18.95 -13.80
CA ALA A 914 25.69 -19.18 -12.47
C ALA A 914 24.68 -18.91 -11.34
N THR A 915 23.81 -17.91 -11.53
CA THR A 915 22.75 -17.56 -10.56
C THR A 915 21.53 -18.50 -10.61
N ARG A 916 21.46 -19.41 -11.58
CA ARG A 916 20.36 -20.38 -11.77
C ARG A 916 20.65 -21.76 -11.17
N ALA A 917 21.76 -21.92 -10.45
CA ALA A 917 21.99 -23.14 -9.68
C ALA A 917 20.96 -23.26 -8.53
N PRO A 918 20.39 -24.45 -8.29
CA PRO A 918 19.29 -24.62 -7.33
C PRO A 918 19.76 -24.42 -5.88
N PRO A 919 18.84 -24.07 -4.95
CA PRO A 919 19.16 -23.82 -3.54
C PRO A 919 19.75 -25.07 -2.85
N LYS A 920 20.46 -24.83 -1.72
CA LYS A 920 21.26 -25.74 -0.85
C LYS A 920 20.84 -27.21 -0.64
N LYS A 921 19.69 -27.69 -1.13
CA LYS A 921 19.23 -29.08 -1.00
C LYS A 921 19.63 -30.04 -2.15
N LEU A 922 20.45 -29.62 -3.11
CA LEU A 922 21.01 -30.53 -4.13
C LEU A 922 22.53 -30.39 -4.23
N LEU A 923 23.25 -31.02 -3.29
CA LEU A 923 24.67 -31.39 -3.43
C LEU A 923 24.84 -32.54 -4.46
N SER A 924 24.17 -32.46 -5.61
CA SER A 924 24.35 -33.47 -6.66
C SER A 924 25.66 -33.21 -7.37
N LEU A 925 26.41 -34.27 -7.69
CA LEU A 925 27.69 -34.17 -8.40
C LEU A 925 27.55 -33.41 -9.73
N LYS A 926 26.40 -33.57 -10.41
CA LYS A 926 26.09 -32.84 -11.66
C LYS A 926 25.96 -31.33 -11.43
N SER A 927 25.30 -30.92 -10.35
CA SER A 927 25.13 -29.49 -9.99
C SER A 927 26.45 -28.85 -9.60
N LEU A 928 27.27 -29.55 -8.82
CA LEU A 928 28.60 -29.07 -8.42
C LEU A 928 29.56 -28.99 -9.62
N SER A 929 29.52 -29.97 -10.52
CA SER A 929 30.33 -30.00 -11.74
C SER A 929 29.92 -28.88 -12.71
N PHE A 930 28.61 -28.65 -12.88
CA PHE A 930 28.10 -27.55 -13.69
C PHE A 930 28.53 -26.18 -13.15
N GLN A 931 28.48 -25.99 -11.83
CA GLN A 931 28.92 -24.73 -11.22
C GLN A 931 30.43 -24.51 -11.41
N ALA A 932 31.25 -25.57 -11.28
CA ALA A 932 32.69 -25.50 -11.53
C ALA A 932 33.00 -25.10 -12.99
N LEU A 933 32.26 -25.64 -13.96
CA LEU A 933 32.37 -25.29 -15.38
C LEU A 933 32.04 -23.82 -15.65
N ILE A 934 30.90 -23.35 -15.13
CA ILE A 934 30.45 -21.97 -15.34
C ILE A 934 31.43 -20.98 -14.68
N ASN A 935 31.90 -21.27 -13.47
CA ASN A 935 32.87 -20.43 -12.79
C ASN A 935 34.22 -20.37 -13.55
N TYR A 936 34.66 -21.48 -14.14
CA TYR A 936 35.82 -21.48 -15.03
C TYR A 936 35.60 -20.57 -16.25
N LEU A 937 34.50 -20.72 -16.97
CA LEU A 937 34.20 -19.93 -18.17
C LEU A 937 34.11 -18.43 -17.86
N ILE A 938 33.53 -18.04 -16.72
CA ILE A 938 33.48 -16.64 -16.28
C ILE A 938 34.90 -16.10 -16.06
N ARG A 939 35.74 -16.80 -15.28
CA ARG A 939 37.12 -16.37 -15.00
C ARG A 939 37.96 -16.25 -16.27
N HIS A 940 37.79 -17.21 -17.16
CA HIS A 940 38.50 -17.26 -18.44
C HIS A 940 38.13 -16.06 -19.32
N GLU A 941 36.84 -15.80 -19.52
CA GLU A 941 36.35 -14.66 -20.30
C GLU A 941 36.67 -13.30 -19.62
N GLU A 942 36.63 -13.22 -18.29
CA GLU A 942 37.01 -12.01 -17.55
C GLU A 942 38.51 -11.69 -17.68
N SER A 943 39.36 -12.69 -17.83
CA SER A 943 40.80 -12.49 -18.09
C SER A 943 41.03 -11.86 -19.47
N HIS A 944 40.25 -12.27 -20.46
CA HIS A 944 40.27 -11.63 -21.78
C HIS A 944 39.74 -10.19 -21.77
N LEU A 945 38.71 -9.89 -20.98
CA LEU A 945 38.27 -8.50 -20.77
C LEU A 945 39.37 -7.63 -20.15
N LYS A 946 40.24 -8.22 -19.33
CA LYS A 946 41.40 -7.53 -18.72
C LYS A 946 42.59 -7.39 -19.69
N GLY A 947 42.44 -7.79 -20.94
CA GLY A 947 43.46 -7.66 -21.99
C GLY A 947 44.54 -8.74 -21.96
N LEU A 948 44.33 -9.84 -21.24
CA LEU A 948 45.24 -10.99 -21.24
C LEU A 948 45.08 -11.79 -22.54
N ASN A 949 46.22 -12.25 -23.08
CA ASN A 949 46.21 -13.17 -24.22
C ASN A 949 45.91 -14.61 -23.76
N GLU A 950 45.52 -15.47 -24.70
CA GLU A 950 45.13 -16.85 -24.43
C GLU A 950 46.16 -17.64 -23.62
N ALA A 951 47.45 -17.51 -23.95
CA ALA A 951 48.51 -18.22 -23.24
C ALA A 951 48.66 -17.77 -21.77
N ALA A 952 48.48 -16.47 -21.50
CA ALA A 952 48.51 -15.92 -20.15
C ALA A 952 47.25 -16.29 -19.35
N THR A 953 46.07 -16.26 -19.99
CA THR A 953 44.80 -16.71 -19.38
C THR A 953 44.87 -18.20 -19.00
N GLN A 954 45.29 -19.08 -19.92
CA GLN A 954 45.43 -20.51 -19.65
C GLN A 954 46.45 -20.79 -18.55
N ARG A 955 47.53 -19.99 -18.44
CA ARG A 955 48.49 -20.10 -17.34
C ARG A 955 47.85 -19.74 -16.00
N LEU A 956 47.01 -18.70 -15.95
CA LEU A 956 46.27 -18.33 -14.74
C LEU A 956 45.24 -19.38 -14.35
N ASP A 957 44.53 -19.97 -15.32
CA ASP A 957 43.59 -21.06 -15.04
C ASP A 957 44.28 -22.31 -14.53
N ARG A 958 45.46 -22.66 -15.08
CA ARG A 958 46.29 -23.75 -14.56
C ARG A 958 46.76 -23.47 -13.13
N ILE A 959 47.22 -22.26 -12.83
CA ILE A 959 47.62 -21.85 -11.47
C ILE A 959 46.42 -21.93 -10.52
N TYR A 960 45.23 -21.53 -10.98
CA TYR A 960 44.00 -21.64 -10.22
C TYR A 960 43.68 -23.10 -9.92
N PHE A 961 43.65 -23.97 -10.93
CA PHE A 961 43.35 -25.39 -10.74
C PHE A 961 44.37 -26.15 -9.88
N LEU A 962 45.65 -25.75 -9.93
CA LEU A 962 46.68 -26.27 -9.02
C LEU A 962 46.41 -25.89 -7.55
N LYS A 963 45.80 -24.74 -7.30
CA LYS A 963 45.42 -24.26 -5.96
C LYS A 963 44.04 -24.75 -5.51
N HIS A 964 43.20 -25.22 -6.43
CA HIS A 964 41.82 -25.65 -6.20
C HIS A 964 41.56 -27.06 -6.78
N PRO A 965 42.19 -28.13 -6.23
CA PRO A 965 42.17 -29.47 -6.81
C PRO A 965 40.78 -30.11 -6.85
N VAL A 966 39.90 -29.79 -5.89
CA VAL A 966 38.51 -30.27 -5.86
C VAL A 966 37.68 -29.63 -6.98
N GLU A 967 37.84 -28.34 -7.22
CA GLU A 967 37.18 -27.65 -8.34
C GLU A 967 37.73 -28.12 -9.69
N TYR A 968 39.03 -28.41 -9.77
CA TYR A 968 39.63 -28.98 -10.97
C TYR A 968 39.05 -30.37 -11.27
N PHE A 969 38.88 -31.22 -10.26
CA PHE A 969 38.25 -32.54 -10.42
C PHE A 969 36.78 -32.43 -10.86
N LEU A 970 36.00 -31.52 -10.25
CA LEU A 970 34.62 -31.25 -10.64
C LEU A 970 34.51 -30.66 -12.06
N PHE A 971 35.45 -29.80 -12.44
CA PHE A 971 35.57 -29.28 -13.80
C PHE A 971 35.86 -30.40 -14.80
N LEU A 972 36.77 -31.32 -14.51
CA LEU A 972 37.03 -32.47 -15.38
C LEU A 972 35.81 -33.39 -15.52
N ILE A 973 35.05 -33.60 -14.44
CA ILE A 973 33.78 -34.34 -14.48
C ILE A 973 32.75 -33.61 -15.36
N SER A 974 32.70 -32.28 -15.29
CA SER A 974 31.78 -31.47 -16.09
C SER A 974 32.04 -31.53 -17.60
N LEU A 975 33.29 -31.77 -18.02
CA LEU A 975 33.65 -31.91 -19.43
C LEU A 975 33.25 -33.27 -20.01
N ARG A 976 32.99 -34.27 -19.13
CA ARG A 976 32.56 -35.62 -19.50
C ARG A 976 31.04 -35.81 -19.48
N LEU A 977 30.34 -35.01 -18.68
CA LEU A 977 28.87 -34.99 -18.54
C LEU A 977 28.25 -34.12 -19.63
#